data_AF-A0A101IF84-F1
#
_entry.id   AF-A0A101IF84-F1
#
_cell.length_a   1.000
_cell.length_b   1.000
_cell.length_c   1.000
_cell.angle_alpha   90.00
_cell.angle_beta   90.00
_cell.angle_gamma   90.00
#
_symmetry.space_group_name_H-M   'P 1'
#
loop_
_entity.id
_entity.type
_entity.pdbx_description
1 polymer ?
#
loop_
_entity_poly.entity_id
_entity_poly.type
_entity_poly.pdbx_seq_one_letter_code
_entity_poly.pdbx_strand_id
1 'polypeptide(L)'
;MSFGWNFSPESASTNLWTATRYLLFVILLFLIPAAAETDEAMDMPIFSGGVATFAPEFPCENGTYRWEASDGFPRTSDSMTFNWTAPQVRSPTEVVISLTMVCDYGCLGSEESSILVHPRPEPALEVYKTALPSRGKPFDYVTFTIVIENTGEVPLALELNDTLPAGIGYVLADPVPDRVIENADGTTTIFWDGLGTLDPGNETAIVIIGEIGEDIPKSASTTDTLTVLGSPDLGNEDNSVGEEVLWVQQVGGGGLADTIEGLIWLRVRLEVELAKMIELSRRLDTRSPGVIVEEKEGELPGDVVRNYTRPATDEQLVLFIDAGGNITRSEYYNFEMGSVLTSEYGPDGALIAESLLSVSMLERLRIDYDDPSLGYRTRTVTDYKTGDTLIETVDPTGKIIRRDYRRIPGIPKEKEFLLRNSATATGRSEWGDVSASDDADVIVTYRSELKLAKGASPIPATVGDVIVYNFSVENVGDVTIANITLSDDRLGRGAGLNRTTLKPGEIAVGKANYTVISSDLPGPIVNTATATGTDPQGDEIEDEDTVTVPLYLLVPEISLIKTPDKNVVAVGEVVTYSFVVENVGTTTVTDLSLFDDLLNETVDLDRTVLDPGDVAVGTADYTVRPEDLPGPVVNNATATGIAIVRIARPEDVSQSPGAGVDGEPVSAEDSAVVNVTAPPPKINVNKTALQKSVRPGDEITYIIEINYTKQGEPINSTSVTVNDTFSRPVEFVSADPWPVKWGDRWQRWVEETDENGRINITLVVRTKKQDFTFDMEQGISGEGFVNVASDYDTAPPSYILTNVVTVRDANSSDVMNKTSETVFVGEVGTELSTREHGSGSYDSEEVLRMRTENKSISMEKDVSATYAPTTLGLYNGRVVEYSSRWSQEARAKNRITGASMTEAYRYATSIDRESKFFLDRNESVMEIDSEFDGMAEIGFFKMPSNTSGPRSTPTFELREDYAGSFRVSERVDEYGRGVSYEKSAAGSGLVAGDRRIGSSQRSYESGAGFYESEEIIETATNYIAKEINLTHAPAYQKISDATLIDASGKWKEGMRSKTPGTSLIAEEYTSITELDKDSIFRGLNDLSTEADFSGRARYRTIAKSGSRSGGGSIYIRDINLVDEWVEIANRGDDVVNMTGWNLSDDDGHGWPFPYWRASPSTTIPTYPSPRSE
;
A
#
# COMPACT_ATOMS: atom_id res chain seq x y z
N MET A 1 -22.99 60.95 7.81
CA MET A 1 -23.33 62.23 7.14
C MET A 1 -22.59 63.37 7.86
N SER A 2 -22.18 64.42 7.14
CA SER A 2 -21.58 65.64 7.72
C SER A 2 -22.35 66.85 7.19
N PHE A 3 -22.80 67.74 8.07
CA PHE A 3 -23.43 69.01 7.69
C PHE A 3 -22.45 70.15 7.98
N GLY A 4 -21.93 70.77 6.91
CA GLY A 4 -21.08 71.96 7.00
C GLY A 4 -21.90 73.23 6.72
N TRP A 5 -21.93 74.16 7.67
CA TRP A 5 -22.46 75.50 7.47
C TRP A 5 -21.32 76.43 7.08
N ASN A 6 -21.37 77.00 5.87
CA ASN A 6 -20.39 77.95 5.37
C ASN A 6 -20.92 79.39 5.54
N PHE A 7 -20.20 80.25 6.25
CA PHE A 7 -20.39 81.70 6.20
C PHE A 7 -19.07 82.41 5.87
N SER A 8 -19.14 83.39 4.99
CA SER A 8 -18.14 84.44 4.78
C SER A 8 -18.86 85.80 4.68
N PRO A 9 -18.20 86.97 4.77
CA PRO A 9 -17.00 87.35 5.54
C PRO A 9 -17.21 88.68 6.33
N GLU A 10 -16.14 89.17 6.96
CA GLU A 10 -15.87 90.56 7.40
C GLU A 10 -16.27 91.08 8.81
N SER A 11 -15.21 91.45 9.53
CA SER A 11 -15.06 92.58 10.47
C SER A 11 -15.47 92.46 11.95
N ALA A 12 -14.51 92.90 12.77
CA ALA A 12 -14.67 93.56 14.08
C ALA A 12 -15.08 92.76 15.33
N SER A 13 -14.04 92.33 16.06
CA SER A 13 -13.73 92.76 17.45
C SER A 13 -14.70 92.53 18.63
N THR A 14 -14.07 92.14 19.73
CA THR A 14 -14.38 92.36 21.16
C THR A 14 -15.28 91.37 21.93
N ASN A 15 -14.66 90.85 23.00
CA ASN A 15 -15.22 90.29 24.23
C ASN A 15 -16.55 90.89 24.67
N LEU A 16 -17.49 90.08 25.15
CA LEU A 16 -18.03 90.15 26.53
C LEU A 16 -19.10 89.09 26.80
N TRP A 17 -19.08 88.60 28.02
CA TRP A 17 -20.05 87.72 28.66
C TRP A 17 -21.50 88.21 28.55
N THR A 18 -22.45 87.28 28.36
CA THR A 18 -23.69 87.18 29.16
C THR A 18 -24.45 85.90 28.83
N ALA A 19 -25.13 85.38 29.85
CA ALA A 19 -25.84 84.11 29.91
C ALA A 19 -27.16 84.09 29.13
N THR A 20 -27.65 82.89 28.78
CA THR A 20 -28.85 82.21 29.37
C THR A 20 -29.58 81.35 28.32
N ARG A 21 -29.98 80.13 28.76
CA ARG A 21 -31.14 79.29 28.36
C ARG A 21 -30.84 77.96 27.64
N TYR A 22 -31.51 76.94 28.18
CA TYR A 22 -31.48 75.50 27.91
C TYR A 22 -32.15 75.12 26.58
N LEU A 23 -31.73 73.98 26.02
CA LEU A 23 -32.43 73.23 24.96
C LEU A 23 -32.47 71.74 25.36
N LEU A 24 -33.64 71.10 25.26
CA LEU A 24 -33.80 69.65 25.28
C LEU A 24 -34.02 69.18 23.82
N PHE A 25 -33.48 68.02 23.43
CA PHE A 25 -33.59 67.44 22.08
C PHE A 25 -34.36 66.11 22.12
N VAL A 26 -35.32 65.92 21.21
CA VAL A 26 -36.04 64.65 21.02
C VAL A 26 -35.97 64.24 19.55
N ILE A 27 -35.52 63.01 19.26
CA ILE A 27 -35.45 62.43 17.90
C ILE A 27 -36.45 61.27 17.79
N LEU A 28 -37.26 61.27 16.73
CA LEU A 28 -38.30 60.26 16.44
C LEU A 28 -38.03 59.63 15.06
N LEU A 29 -37.82 58.30 15.01
CA LEU A 29 -37.52 57.53 13.80
C LEU A 29 -38.60 56.47 13.55
N PHE A 30 -39.26 56.46 12.39
CA PHE A 30 -40.31 55.48 12.03
C PHE A 30 -39.77 54.39 11.08
N LEU A 31 -39.83 53.10 11.45
CA LEU A 31 -39.58 51.94 10.56
C LEU A 31 -40.41 50.70 10.97
N ILE A 32 -41.05 50.00 10.03
CA ILE A 32 -41.73 48.71 10.31
C ILE A 32 -40.69 47.57 10.36
N PRO A 33 -40.57 46.75 11.43
CA PRO A 33 -39.62 45.64 11.47
C PRO A 33 -40.31 44.28 11.74
N ALA A 34 -39.76 43.21 11.13
CA ALA A 34 -39.75 41.89 11.74
C ALA A 34 -38.47 41.77 12.59
N ALA A 35 -38.60 41.12 13.75
CA ALA A 35 -37.79 41.22 14.97
C ALA A 35 -36.31 40.79 14.90
N ALA A 36 -35.48 41.46 15.73
CA ALA A 36 -34.63 40.83 16.74
C ALA A 36 -34.21 41.86 17.81
N GLU A 37 -34.25 41.47 19.08
CA GLU A 37 -34.04 42.26 20.30
C GLU A 37 -32.55 42.39 20.67
N THR A 38 -32.13 43.58 21.11
CA THR A 38 -30.95 43.75 21.98
C THR A 38 -31.18 44.91 22.95
N ASP A 39 -31.24 44.58 24.24
CA ASP A 39 -31.66 45.44 25.35
C ASP A 39 -30.49 46.05 26.17
N GLU A 40 -29.52 46.69 25.53
CA GLU A 40 -28.44 47.36 26.28
C GLU A 40 -28.24 48.83 25.86
N ALA A 41 -28.30 49.73 26.85
CA ALA A 41 -28.01 51.15 26.68
C ALA A 41 -26.51 51.37 26.41
N MET A 42 -26.18 52.18 25.40
CA MET A 42 -24.82 52.54 25.03
C MET A 42 -24.43 53.90 25.63
N ASP A 43 -23.36 53.92 26.43
CA ASP A 43 -22.68 55.16 26.82
C ASP A 43 -21.65 55.55 25.74
N MET A 44 -21.78 56.76 25.18
CA MET A 44 -20.82 57.31 24.22
C MET A 44 -20.11 58.56 24.79
N PRO A 45 -18.76 58.60 24.80
CA PRO A 45 -18.04 59.80 25.18
C PRO A 45 -18.08 60.81 24.02
N ILE A 46 -18.53 62.04 24.30
CA ILE A 46 -18.43 63.15 23.35
C ILE A 46 -17.06 63.80 23.55
N PHE A 47 -16.36 64.14 22.46
CA PHE A 47 -15.04 64.81 22.47
C PHE A 47 -15.12 66.26 22.98
N SER A 48 -15.55 66.46 24.22
CA SER A 48 -15.32 67.68 25.01
C SER A 48 -15.61 67.47 26.52
N GLY A 49 -15.51 66.24 27.04
CA GLY A 49 -15.47 65.98 28.49
C GLY A 49 -16.82 65.84 29.20
N GLY A 50 -17.91 65.57 28.48
CA GLY A 50 -19.19 65.14 29.05
C GLY A 50 -19.65 63.81 28.45
N VAL A 51 -20.31 62.97 29.25
CA VAL A 51 -20.95 61.72 28.82
C VAL A 51 -22.44 62.00 28.67
N ALA A 52 -23.00 61.68 27.50
CA ALA A 52 -24.45 61.67 27.30
C ALA A 52 -24.90 60.21 27.23
N THR A 53 -25.84 59.84 28.10
CA THR A 53 -26.41 58.49 28.16
C THR A 53 -27.67 58.47 27.31
N PHE A 54 -27.73 57.56 26.33
CA PHE A 54 -28.89 57.38 25.46
C PHE A 54 -29.63 56.12 25.89
N ALA A 55 -30.85 56.28 26.41
CA ALA A 55 -31.72 55.15 26.77
C ALA A 55 -32.75 54.94 25.65
N PRO A 56 -32.88 53.71 25.10
CA PRO A 56 -34.00 53.39 24.22
C PRO A 56 -35.30 53.30 25.04
N GLU A 57 -36.31 54.09 24.68
CA GLU A 57 -37.69 53.77 25.10
C GLU A 57 -38.18 52.62 24.20
N PHE A 58 -38.46 51.46 24.81
CA PHE A 58 -39.00 50.26 24.15
C PHE A 58 -40.27 50.53 23.32
N PRO A 59 -40.57 49.69 22.31
CA PRO A 59 -41.14 50.14 21.04
C PRO A 59 -42.57 50.65 21.17
N CYS A 60 -42.85 51.75 20.48
CA CYS A 60 -44.22 52.11 20.11
C CYS A 60 -44.72 51.20 18.97
N GLU A 61 -46.03 50.94 18.91
CA GLU A 61 -46.68 50.24 17.80
C GLU A 61 -46.27 50.90 16.45
N ASN A 62 -45.76 50.10 15.50
CA ASN A 62 -45.15 50.46 14.20
C ASN A 62 -43.61 50.64 14.14
N GLY A 63 -42.85 50.08 15.10
CA GLY A 63 -41.36 50.00 15.04
C GLY A 63 -40.65 51.35 14.97
N THR A 64 -41.27 52.32 15.62
CA THR A 64 -40.71 53.66 15.75
C THR A 64 -39.69 53.61 16.90
N TYR A 65 -38.43 53.96 16.64
CA TYR A 65 -37.40 54.07 17.67
C TYR A 65 -37.23 55.54 18.05
N ARG A 66 -37.23 55.82 19.36
CA ARG A 66 -37.04 57.16 19.92
C ARG A 66 -35.82 57.15 20.84
N TRP A 67 -34.98 58.15 20.69
CA TRP A 67 -33.85 58.38 21.58
C TRP A 67 -33.90 59.82 22.11
N GLU A 68 -33.72 59.97 23.42
CA GLU A 68 -33.70 61.25 24.12
C GLU A 68 -32.32 61.46 24.76
N ALA A 69 -31.72 62.63 24.56
CA ALA A 69 -30.40 62.95 25.11
C ALA A 69 -30.56 63.89 26.31
N SER A 70 -30.24 63.42 27.51
CA SER A 70 -30.19 64.26 28.71
C SER A 70 -28.75 64.66 29.01
N ASP A 71 -28.45 65.95 28.79
CA ASP A 71 -27.20 66.69 29.08
C ASP A 71 -26.02 66.59 28.09
N GLY A 72 -25.71 67.73 27.46
CA GLY A 72 -24.50 67.97 26.66
C GLY A 72 -24.55 69.31 25.92
N PHE A 73 -23.54 70.19 26.13
CA PHE A 73 -23.43 71.48 25.44
C PHE A 73 -22.40 71.42 24.30
N PRO A 74 -22.78 71.59 23.02
CA PRO A 74 -21.81 71.85 21.96
C PRO A 74 -21.56 73.37 21.82
N ARG A 75 -20.31 73.80 21.99
CA ARG A 75 -19.85 75.16 21.65
C ARG A 75 -18.79 75.10 20.54
N THR A 76 -19.20 74.72 19.32
CA THR A 76 -18.63 75.11 18.01
C THR A 76 -19.29 74.28 16.91
N SER A 77 -19.10 74.68 15.65
CA SER A 77 -19.63 74.08 14.42
C SER A 77 -19.05 72.68 14.15
N ASP A 78 -19.35 71.72 15.00
CA ASP A 78 -18.82 70.36 14.92
C ASP A 78 -19.91 69.36 14.50
N SER A 79 -19.58 68.50 13.54
CA SER A 79 -20.47 67.49 12.96
C SER A 79 -20.69 66.32 13.92
N MET A 80 -21.94 65.95 14.23
CA MET A 80 -22.28 64.66 14.85
C MET A 80 -22.34 63.56 13.78
N THR A 81 -21.67 62.43 14.03
CA THR A 81 -21.66 61.26 13.14
C THR A 81 -22.33 60.09 13.85
N PHE A 82 -23.33 59.47 13.21
CA PHE A 82 -23.97 58.24 13.67
C PHE A 82 -23.51 57.09 12.78
N ASN A 83 -23.03 56.00 13.38
CA ASN A 83 -22.72 54.75 12.68
C ASN A 83 -23.83 53.73 12.96
N TRP A 84 -24.38 53.15 11.90
CA TRP A 84 -25.38 52.07 11.97
C TRP A 84 -25.02 51.00 10.94
N THR A 85 -25.29 49.74 11.28
CA THR A 85 -25.03 48.58 10.42
C THR A 85 -26.32 47.80 10.22
N ALA A 86 -26.76 47.61 8.98
CA ALA A 86 -27.95 46.83 8.64
C ALA A 86 -27.58 45.35 8.44
N PRO A 87 -28.28 44.38 9.06
CA PRO A 87 -28.12 42.99 8.70
C PRO A 87 -28.88 42.67 7.39
N GLN A 88 -28.13 42.35 6.33
CA GLN A 88 -28.56 41.62 5.12
C GLN A 88 -29.86 42.12 4.43
N VAL A 89 -29.73 43.03 3.46
CA VAL A 89 -30.80 43.37 2.50
C VAL A 89 -30.54 42.61 1.19
N ARG A 90 -31.43 41.70 0.80
CA ARG A 90 -31.29 40.94 -0.46
C ARG A 90 -31.77 41.76 -1.67
N SER A 91 -30.82 42.25 -2.49
CA SER A 91 -31.01 42.92 -3.80
C SER A 91 -31.84 44.23 -3.78
N PRO A 92 -31.80 45.09 -4.83
CA PRO A 92 -31.89 46.52 -4.64
C PRO A 92 -33.34 46.98 -4.47
N THR A 93 -33.67 47.45 -3.29
CA THR A 93 -34.77 48.41 -3.10
C THR A 93 -34.19 49.70 -2.53
N GLU A 94 -34.55 50.82 -3.15
CA GLU A 94 -34.21 52.17 -2.70
C GLU A 94 -34.45 52.30 -1.18
N VAL A 95 -33.38 52.58 -0.42
CA VAL A 95 -33.52 52.85 1.01
C VAL A 95 -33.67 54.35 1.19
N VAL A 96 -34.90 54.77 1.51
CA VAL A 96 -35.20 56.16 1.89
C VAL A 96 -35.02 56.30 3.40
N ILE A 97 -34.00 57.05 3.80
CA ILE A 97 -33.77 57.38 5.22
C ILE A 97 -34.33 58.78 5.47
N SER A 98 -35.42 58.86 6.23
CA SER A 98 -36.04 60.13 6.65
C SER A 98 -35.61 60.46 8.08
N LEU A 99 -34.92 61.58 8.26
CA LEU A 99 -34.48 62.11 9.54
C LEU A 99 -35.29 63.37 9.87
N THR A 100 -35.98 63.35 11.00
CA THR A 100 -36.72 64.49 11.54
C THR A 100 -36.09 64.92 12.86
N MET A 101 -35.52 66.13 12.89
CA MET A 101 -34.97 66.71 14.12
C MET A 101 -36.00 67.66 14.72
N VAL A 102 -36.39 67.42 15.98
CA VAL A 102 -37.33 68.30 16.71
C VAL A 102 -36.61 68.95 17.88
N CYS A 103 -36.74 70.27 17.96
CA CYS A 103 -35.97 71.13 18.85
C CYS A 103 -36.94 71.93 19.72
N ASP A 104 -37.03 71.62 21.02
CA ASP A 104 -38.16 72.09 21.85
C ASP A 104 -38.02 73.53 22.38
N TYR A 105 -36.92 74.23 22.11
CA TYR A 105 -36.75 75.62 22.55
C TYR A 105 -36.23 76.55 21.45
N GLY A 106 -37.16 77.10 20.66
CA GLY A 106 -37.01 78.45 20.08
C GLY A 106 -36.36 78.57 18.69
N CYS A 107 -36.07 77.49 17.99
CA CYS A 107 -35.76 77.55 16.56
C CYS A 107 -37.05 77.32 15.75
N LEU A 108 -37.31 78.19 14.77
CA LEU A 108 -38.44 78.08 13.85
C LEU A 108 -38.16 76.96 12.83
N GLY A 109 -38.85 75.83 12.97
CA GLY A 109 -38.99 74.80 11.93
C GLY A 109 -38.51 73.41 12.32
N SER A 110 -39.35 72.39 12.11
CA SER A 110 -38.91 71.01 11.92
C SER A 110 -38.28 70.91 10.54
N GLU A 111 -37.02 70.49 10.45
CA GLU A 111 -36.44 70.11 9.17
C GLU A 111 -36.56 68.59 9.01
N GLU A 112 -37.24 68.18 7.94
CA GLU A 112 -37.23 66.82 7.45
C GLU A 112 -36.19 66.72 6.34
N SER A 113 -35.20 65.86 6.52
CA SER A 113 -34.25 65.52 5.47
C SER A 113 -34.46 64.07 5.09
N SER A 114 -34.66 63.81 3.80
CA SER A 114 -34.70 62.47 3.24
C SER A 114 -33.46 62.27 2.38
N ILE A 115 -32.73 61.19 2.62
CA ILE A 115 -31.62 60.75 1.77
C ILE A 115 -32.02 59.45 1.09
N LEU A 116 -31.94 59.49 -0.25
CA LEU A 116 -32.07 58.33 -1.10
C LEU A 116 -30.69 57.68 -1.21
N VAL A 117 -30.53 56.48 -0.66
CA VAL A 117 -29.29 55.71 -0.80
C VAL A 117 -29.49 54.71 -1.93
N HIS A 118 -28.70 54.86 -3.00
CA HIS A 118 -28.57 53.83 -4.03
C HIS A 118 -27.48 52.86 -3.60
N PRO A 119 -27.78 51.57 -3.34
CA PRO A 119 -26.73 50.56 -3.19
C PRO A 119 -25.95 50.49 -4.51
N ARG A 120 -24.61 50.54 -4.43
CA ARG A 120 -23.72 50.37 -5.58
C ARG A 120 -23.49 48.87 -5.75
N PRO A 121 -23.88 48.27 -6.89
CA PRO A 121 -23.56 46.87 -7.15
C PRO A 121 -22.04 46.65 -7.10
N GLU A 122 -21.59 45.60 -6.41
CA GLU A 122 -20.17 45.30 -6.23
C GLU A 122 -19.73 44.16 -7.18
N PRO A 123 -18.72 44.38 -8.05
CA PRO A 123 -18.08 43.29 -8.76
C PRO A 123 -17.24 42.45 -7.78
N ALA A 124 -17.25 41.13 -7.94
CA ALA A 124 -16.40 40.20 -7.20
C ALA A 124 -16.10 38.96 -8.06
N LEU A 125 -14.92 38.38 -7.88
CA LEU A 125 -14.39 37.30 -8.70
C LEU A 125 -13.61 36.34 -7.80
N GLU A 126 -13.78 35.04 -8.00
CA GLU A 126 -12.96 33.99 -7.39
C GLU A 126 -12.32 33.13 -8.48
N VAL A 127 -11.12 32.63 -8.19
CA VAL A 127 -10.35 31.76 -9.11
C VAL A 127 -9.87 30.56 -8.30
N TYR A 128 -10.02 29.38 -8.88
CA TYR A 128 -9.54 28.12 -8.33
C TYR A 128 -8.67 27.41 -9.36
N LYS A 129 -7.50 26.93 -8.96
CA LYS A 129 -6.54 26.28 -9.85
C LYS A 129 -6.10 24.94 -9.28
N THR A 130 -6.09 23.92 -10.13
CA THR A 130 -5.67 22.56 -9.76
C THR A 130 -4.69 21.99 -10.77
N ALA A 131 -3.85 21.04 -10.35
CA ALA A 131 -2.91 20.30 -11.21
C ALA A 131 -3.10 18.79 -11.06
N LEU A 132 -3.24 18.08 -12.17
CA LEU A 132 -3.44 16.63 -12.23
C LEU A 132 -2.53 15.98 -13.29
N PRO A 133 -1.65 15.05 -12.90
CA PRO A 133 -1.34 14.66 -11.52
C PRO A 133 -0.59 15.77 -10.76
N SER A 134 -0.72 15.81 -9.43
CA SER A 134 0.03 16.74 -8.56
C SER A 134 1.49 16.31 -8.31
N ARG A 135 1.87 15.12 -8.77
CA ARG A 135 3.25 14.63 -8.81
C ARG A 135 3.54 13.97 -10.16
N GLY A 136 4.73 14.20 -10.72
CA GLY A 136 5.15 13.60 -11.98
C GLY A 136 6.68 13.54 -12.11
N LYS A 137 7.17 13.00 -13.22
CA LYS A 137 8.61 12.97 -13.56
C LYS A 137 8.87 13.65 -14.91
N PRO A 138 10.13 13.92 -15.28
CA PRO A 138 10.44 14.44 -16.61
C PRO A 138 9.78 13.59 -17.73
N PHE A 139 9.26 14.27 -18.74
CA PHE A 139 8.46 13.75 -19.86
C PHE A 139 7.01 13.34 -19.55
N ASP A 140 6.53 13.51 -18.31
CA ASP A 140 5.09 13.36 -18.00
C ASP A 140 4.29 14.60 -18.41
N TYR A 141 2.98 14.41 -18.64
CA TYR A 141 2.04 15.50 -18.89
C TYR A 141 1.26 15.86 -17.62
N VAL A 142 1.09 17.15 -17.36
CA VAL A 142 0.26 17.70 -16.29
C VAL A 142 -0.86 18.54 -16.87
N THR A 143 -2.08 18.29 -16.39
CA THR A 143 -3.27 19.07 -16.74
C THR A 143 -3.56 20.07 -15.63
N PHE A 144 -3.53 21.35 -15.94
CA PHE A 144 -3.99 22.42 -15.06
C PHE A 144 -5.42 22.81 -15.40
N THR A 145 -6.31 22.83 -14.42
CA THR A 145 -7.69 23.30 -14.57
C THR A 145 -7.86 24.58 -13.76
N ILE A 146 -8.28 25.66 -14.41
CA ILE A 146 -8.58 26.96 -13.81
C ILE A 146 -10.09 27.17 -13.89
N VAL A 147 -10.76 27.32 -12.75
CA VAL A 147 -12.18 27.68 -12.65
C VAL A 147 -12.28 29.13 -12.19
N ILE A 148 -13.06 29.93 -12.90
CA ILE A 148 -13.29 31.35 -12.61
C ILE A 148 -14.78 31.53 -12.32
N GLU A 149 -15.11 32.02 -11.13
CA GLU A 149 -16.49 32.25 -10.69
C GLU A 149 -16.75 33.75 -10.45
N ASN A 150 -17.87 34.26 -10.96
CA ASN A 150 -18.33 35.61 -10.66
C ASN A 150 -19.21 35.59 -9.39
N THR A 151 -18.60 35.85 -8.23
CA THR A 151 -19.29 35.92 -6.94
C THR A 151 -19.93 37.29 -6.65
N GLY A 152 -19.78 38.25 -7.57
CA GLY A 152 -20.30 39.61 -7.44
C GLY A 152 -21.75 39.77 -7.91
N GLU A 153 -22.22 41.00 -7.94
CA GLU A 153 -23.61 41.34 -8.29
C GLU A 153 -23.78 41.86 -9.73
N VAL A 154 -22.69 41.92 -10.51
CA VAL A 154 -22.68 42.49 -11.87
C VAL A 154 -21.97 41.60 -12.89
N PRO A 155 -22.40 41.56 -14.16
CA PRO A 155 -21.70 40.82 -15.20
C PRO A 155 -20.26 41.34 -15.43
N LEU A 156 -19.31 40.42 -15.60
CA LEU A 156 -17.88 40.73 -15.76
C LEU A 156 -17.39 40.30 -17.15
N ALA A 157 -16.79 41.23 -17.91
CA ALA A 157 -16.03 40.86 -19.10
C ALA A 157 -14.67 40.29 -18.66
N LEU A 158 -14.38 39.04 -19.03
CA LEU A 158 -13.24 38.30 -18.49
C LEU A 158 -11.99 38.33 -19.39
N GLU A 159 -10.86 38.60 -18.76
CA GLU A 159 -9.50 38.39 -19.26
C GLU A 159 -8.77 37.42 -18.31
N LEU A 160 -7.96 36.49 -18.84
CA LEU A 160 -7.12 35.58 -18.04
C LEU A 160 -5.68 35.63 -18.54
N ASN A 161 -4.72 35.64 -17.62
CA ASN A 161 -3.36 35.19 -17.89
C ASN A 161 -2.96 34.03 -16.96
N ASP A 162 -2.16 33.11 -17.49
CA ASP A 162 -1.58 31.98 -16.75
C ASP A 162 -0.10 31.92 -17.02
N THR A 163 0.74 31.71 -16.00
CA THR A 163 2.20 31.61 -16.19
C THR A 163 2.71 30.25 -15.74
N LEU A 164 2.94 29.37 -16.73
CA LEU A 164 3.60 28.09 -16.50
C LEU A 164 5.03 28.31 -15.97
N PRO A 165 5.43 27.61 -14.90
CA PRO A 165 6.76 27.73 -14.35
C PRO A 165 7.81 27.20 -15.31
N ALA A 166 9.01 27.75 -15.23
CA ALA A 166 10.16 27.20 -15.94
C ALA A 166 10.38 25.73 -15.52
N GLY A 167 10.49 24.85 -16.51
CA GLY A 167 10.46 23.39 -16.32
C GLY A 167 9.15 22.71 -16.71
N ILE A 168 8.07 23.46 -16.99
CA ILE A 168 6.85 22.92 -17.62
C ILE A 168 6.63 23.62 -18.96
N GLY A 169 6.77 22.88 -20.05
CA GLY A 169 6.54 23.37 -21.41
C GLY A 169 5.05 23.37 -21.77
N TYR A 170 4.59 24.40 -22.48
CA TYR A 170 3.21 24.47 -22.98
C TYR A 170 2.97 23.45 -24.11
N VAL A 171 1.89 22.68 -24.01
CA VAL A 171 1.47 21.74 -25.06
C VAL A 171 0.22 22.24 -25.77
N LEU A 172 -0.88 22.42 -25.04
CA LEU A 172 -2.15 22.94 -25.56
C LEU A 172 -3.02 23.50 -24.44
N ALA A 173 -4.08 24.23 -24.79
CA ALA A 173 -5.13 24.64 -23.87
C ALA A 173 -6.50 24.71 -24.55
N ASP A 174 -7.56 24.59 -23.75
CA ASP A 174 -8.96 24.72 -24.16
C ASP A 174 -9.71 25.63 -23.17
N PRO A 175 -10.37 26.72 -23.64
CA PRO A 175 -10.35 27.26 -25.01
C PRO A 175 -8.96 27.68 -25.49
N VAL A 176 -8.78 27.75 -26.81
CA VAL A 176 -7.50 28.13 -27.44
C VAL A 176 -7.11 29.55 -27.01
N PRO A 177 -5.86 29.78 -26.55
CA PRO A 177 -5.42 31.10 -26.09
C PRO A 177 -5.20 32.07 -27.25
N ASP A 178 -5.33 33.37 -26.96
CA ASP A 178 -5.07 34.45 -27.93
C ASP A 178 -3.58 34.59 -28.22
N ARG A 179 -2.72 34.41 -27.19
CA ARG A 179 -1.26 34.41 -27.33
C ARG A 179 -0.57 33.55 -26.27
N VAL A 180 0.58 33.01 -26.63
CA VAL A 180 1.51 32.29 -25.75
C VAL A 180 2.89 32.94 -25.90
N ILE A 181 3.52 33.32 -24.80
CA ILE A 181 4.83 33.99 -24.78
C ILE A 181 5.78 33.19 -23.89
N GLU A 182 6.89 32.72 -24.46
CA GLU A 182 8.03 32.21 -23.70
C GLU A 182 8.88 33.39 -23.20
N ASN A 183 9.07 33.46 -21.89
CA ASN A 183 9.81 34.52 -21.23
C ASN A 183 11.31 34.17 -21.14
N ALA A 184 12.16 35.19 -21.00
CA ALA A 184 13.61 35.00 -20.94
C ALA A 184 14.11 34.24 -19.69
N ASP A 185 13.27 34.16 -18.66
CA ASP A 185 13.50 33.39 -17.43
C ASP A 185 13.08 31.91 -17.54
N GLY A 186 12.58 31.49 -18.71
CA GLY A 186 12.14 30.13 -18.99
C GLY A 186 10.67 29.84 -18.64
N THR A 187 9.94 30.81 -18.07
CA THR A 187 8.49 30.66 -17.84
C THR A 187 7.70 30.86 -19.14
N THR A 188 6.47 30.35 -19.20
CA THR A 188 5.59 30.56 -20.37
C THR A 188 4.28 31.20 -19.93
N THR A 189 4.00 32.43 -20.38
CA THR A 189 2.74 33.13 -20.09
C THR A 189 1.74 32.96 -21.23
N ILE A 190 0.54 32.51 -20.89
CA ILE A 190 -0.58 32.21 -21.77
C ILE A 190 -1.67 33.25 -21.50
N PHE A 191 -2.27 33.82 -22.54
CA PHE A 191 -3.26 34.90 -22.41
C PHE A 191 -4.55 34.58 -23.14
N TRP A 192 -5.66 34.92 -22.49
CA TRP A 192 -7.00 35.03 -23.04
C TRP A 192 -7.47 36.47 -22.80
N ASP A 193 -7.45 37.30 -23.84
CA ASP A 193 -7.78 38.72 -23.79
C ASP A 193 -9.31 38.94 -23.90
N GLY A 194 -10.12 37.89 -24.09
CA GLY A 194 -11.57 38.00 -24.13
C GLY A 194 -12.32 36.67 -24.08
N LEU A 195 -12.65 36.21 -22.87
CA LEU A 195 -13.42 34.97 -22.62
C LEU A 195 -14.94 35.15 -22.69
N GLY A 196 -15.41 36.37 -22.93
CA GLY A 196 -16.82 36.75 -22.91
C GLY A 196 -17.25 37.35 -21.58
N THR A 197 -18.56 37.59 -21.43
CA THR A 197 -19.17 38.12 -20.21
C THR A 197 -19.64 36.98 -19.31
N LEU A 198 -19.21 36.97 -18.05
CA LEU A 198 -19.65 36.02 -17.02
C LEU A 198 -20.70 36.69 -16.13
N ASP A 199 -21.92 36.18 -16.15
CA ASP A 199 -23.02 36.68 -15.32
C ASP A 199 -22.82 36.33 -13.82
N PRO A 200 -23.41 37.10 -12.89
CA PRO A 200 -23.39 36.79 -11.45
C PRO A 200 -23.83 35.36 -11.12
N GLY A 201 -23.03 34.64 -10.33
CA GLY A 201 -23.28 33.25 -9.91
C GLY A 201 -22.97 32.18 -10.96
N ASN A 202 -22.42 32.54 -12.13
CA ASN A 202 -21.92 31.59 -13.12
C ASN A 202 -20.40 31.40 -12.99
N GLU A 203 -19.93 30.26 -13.49
CA GLU A 203 -18.51 29.91 -13.59
C GLU A 203 -18.09 29.58 -15.03
N THR A 204 -16.78 29.68 -15.31
CA THR A 204 -16.16 29.18 -16.55
C THR A 204 -14.85 28.47 -16.22
N ALA A 205 -14.47 27.46 -17.01
CA ALA A 205 -13.26 26.68 -16.78
C ALA A 205 -12.33 26.71 -18.00
N ILE A 206 -11.02 26.68 -17.73
CA ILE A 206 -9.94 26.65 -18.72
C ILE A 206 -9.00 25.50 -18.37
N VAL A 207 -8.62 24.71 -19.36
CA VAL A 207 -7.74 23.55 -19.20
C VAL A 207 -6.44 23.79 -19.96
N ILE A 208 -5.30 23.61 -19.31
CA ILE A 208 -3.96 23.74 -19.90
C ILE A 208 -3.22 22.41 -19.73
N ILE A 209 -2.67 21.86 -20.80
CA ILE A 209 -1.77 20.70 -20.74
C ILE A 209 -0.33 21.21 -20.88
N GLY A 210 0.51 20.87 -19.90
CA GLY A 210 1.94 21.09 -19.93
C GLY A 210 2.74 19.79 -19.89
N GLU A 211 3.93 19.78 -20.46
CA GLU A 211 4.90 18.67 -20.40
C GLU A 211 6.03 19.03 -19.44
N ILE A 212 6.35 18.14 -18.50
CA ILE A 212 7.45 18.34 -17.56
C ILE A 212 8.77 18.16 -18.31
N GLY A 213 9.58 19.22 -18.38
CA GLY A 213 10.90 19.19 -19.00
C GLY A 213 11.96 18.51 -18.14
N GLU A 214 13.06 18.07 -18.78
CA GLU A 214 14.24 17.55 -18.09
C GLU A 214 15.11 18.67 -17.48
N ASP A 215 15.08 19.87 -18.05
CA ASP A 215 15.84 21.05 -17.61
C ASP A 215 15.09 21.85 -16.54
N ILE A 216 14.86 21.24 -15.37
CA ILE A 216 14.20 21.94 -14.25
C ILE A 216 15.16 23.00 -13.67
N PRO A 217 14.76 24.28 -13.58
CA PRO A 217 15.61 25.34 -13.09
C PRO A 217 16.09 25.08 -11.66
N LYS A 218 17.36 25.35 -11.38
CA LYS A 218 17.94 25.25 -10.02
C LYS A 218 17.28 26.20 -9.01
N SER A 219 16.59 27.24 -9.49
CA SER A 219 15.84 28.19 -8.67
C SER A 219 14.45 27.69 -8.26
N ALA A 220 13.98 26.56 -8.80
CA ALA A 220 12.76 25.92 -8.31
C ALA A 220 12.97 25.44 -6.87
N SER A 221 11.96 25.67 -6.02
CA SER A 221 11.98 25.26 -4.62
C SER A 221 12.20 23.75 -4.53
N THR A 222 13.38 23.31 -4.09
CA THR A 222 13.56 21.93 -3.68
C THR A 222 12.87 21.75 -2.35
N THR A 223 11.90 20.84 -2.25
CA THR A 223 11.46 20.31 -0.96
C THR A 223 12.47 19.27 -0.49
N ASP A 224 13.74 19.67 -0.39
CA ASP A 224 14.71 18.91 0.38
C ASP A 224 14.30 19.06 1.84
N THR A 225 13.71 18.01 2.40
CA THR A 225 13.66 17.82 3.85
C THR A 225 15.07 17.52 4.33
N LEU A 226 15.89 18.57 4.37
CA LEU A 226 17.16 18.63 5.09
C LEU A 226 17.20 19.91 5.93
N THR A 227 16.45 19.93 7.03
CA THR A 227 16.72 20.89 8.10
C THR A 227 17.92 20.39 8.89
N VAL A 228 19.13 20.62 8.38
CA VAL A 228 20.34 20.69 9.21
C VAL A 228 20.75 22.15 9.28
N LEU A 229 20.45 22.79 10.41
CA LEU A 229 21.06 24.07 10.75
C LEU A 229 22.56 23.83 11.00
N GLY A 230 23.38 24.31 10.07
CA GLY A 230 24.82 24.52 10.21
C GLY A 230 25.22 25.73 9.38
N SER A 231 25.51 26.84 10.06
CA SER A 231 25.87 28.15 9.52
C SER A 231 27.19 28.13 8.70
N PRO A 232 27.48 29.16 7.88
CA PRO A 232 28.36 29.10 6.72
C PRO A 232 29.83 29.37 7.04
N ASP A 233 30.74 28.82 6.23
CA ASP A 233 32.10 29.32 6.11
C ASP A 233 32.40 29.79 4.67
N LEU A 234 32.39 31.12 4.56
CA LEU A 234 33.17 32.05 3.76
C LEU A 234 34.07 31.52 2.62
N GLY A 235 33.95 32.14 1.43
CA GLY A 235 35.02 32.13 0.43
C GLY A 235 34.73 32.80 -0.93
N ASN A 236 34.90 34.13 -0.98
CA ASN A 236 35.26 35.01 -2.12
C ASN A 236 34.24 35.27 -3.24
N GLU A 237 33.71 36.51 -3.33
CA GLU A 237 34.27 37.73 -3.99
C GLU A 237 34.11 37.70 -5.53
N ASP A 238 33.06 38.33 -6.06
CA ASP A 238 33.20 39.60 -6.80
C ASP A 238 31.87 40.07 -7.45
N ASN A 239 31.68 41.40 -7.38
CA ASN A 239 30.75 42.27 -8.12
C ASN A 239 29.26 42.35 -7.71
N SER A 240 29.02 43.34 -6.82
CA SER A 240 28.09 44.50 -6.99
C SER A 240 27.40 44.62 -8.35
N VAL A 241 26.12 44.98 -8.47
CA VAL A 241 25.47 46.30 -8.18
C VAL A 241 23.94 46.08 -8.20
N GLY A 242 23.04 46.73 -7.46
CA GLY A 242 23.03 47.74 -6.40
C GLY A 242 21.59 47.83 -5.84
N GLU A 243 21.44 48.14 -4.55
CA GLU A 243 20.70 49.29 -3.98
C GLU A 243 19.16 49.22 -4.16
N GLU A 244 18.28 49.32 -3.16
CA GLU A 244 18.30 50.04 -1.87
C GLU A 244 17.12 49.53 -0.99
N VAL A 245 17.37 49.13 0.27
CA VAL A 245 16.37 49.28 1.36
C VAL A 245 17.08 49.82 2.60
N LEU A 246 16.46 50.86 3.13
CA LEU A 246 16.91 51.78 4.17
C LEU A 246 17.14 51.11 5.53
N TRP A 247 18.24 51.51 6.18
CA TRP A 247 18.65 51.16 7.54
C TRP A 247 17.76 51.78 8.63
N VAL A 248 17.58 51.06 9.74
CA VAL A 248 17.57 51.67 11.08
C VAL A 248 18.69 51.06 11.90
N GLN A 249 19.57 51.93 12.36
CA GLN A 249 20.84 51.67 13.00
C GLN A 249 20.67 51.33 14.49
N GLN A 250 21.38 50.30 14.90
CA GLN A 250 21.52 49.73 16.23
C GLN A 250 22.21 50.70 17.21
N VAL A 251 21.74 50.74 18.47
CA VAL A 251 22.60 51.09 19.62
C VAL A 251 22.33 50.13 20.78
N GLY A 252 23.18 49.10 20.89
CA GLY A 252 23.74 48.57 22.13
C GLY A 252 22.82 47.93 23.18
N GLY A 253 22.93 46.61 23.34
CA GLY A 253 22.58 45.88 24.56
C GLY A 253 21.72 44.65 24.29
N GLY A 254 22.31 43.46 24.41
CA GLY A 254 21.68 42.18 24.09
C GLY A 254 20.44 41.84 24.93
N GLY A 255 19.62 40.93 24.38
CA GLY A 255 18.42 40.38 25.00
C GLY A 255 17.22 40.51 24.08
N LEU A 256 16.98 39.49 23.24
CA LEU A 256 15.67 39.16 22.63
C LEU A 256 15.74 37.84 21.85
N ALA A 257 16.93 37.42 21.38
CA ALA A 257 17.12 36.08 20.80
C ALA A 257 17.00 34.96 21.87
N ASP A 258 17.58 35.16 23.07
CA ASP A 258 17.46 34.19 24.18
C ASP A 258 16.05 34.13 24.80
N THR A 259 15.18 35.12 24.54
CA THR A 259 13.84 35.20 25.16
C THR A 259 12.77 34.52 24.31
N ILE A 260 12.95 34.46 22.99
CA ILE A 260 11.99 33.84 22.07
C ILE A 260 12.23 32.32 21.93
N GLU A 261 13.50 31.86 21.94
CA GLU A 261 13.79 30.42 22.08
C GLU A 261 13.29 29.90 23.44
N GLY A 262 13.48 30.63 24.54
CA GLY A 262 13.02 30.22 25.87
C GLY A 262 11.50 30.04 25.99
N LEU A 263 10.69 30.85 25.30
CA LEU A 263 9.21 30.78 25.37
C LEU A 263 8.61 29.63 24.55
N ILE A 264 9.25 29.25 23.44
CA ILE A 264 8.84 28.11 22.61
C ILE A 264 9.17 26.80 23.32
N TRP A 265 10.34 26.71 23.96
CA TRP A 265 10.74 25.54 24.75
C TRP A 265 9.93 25.39 26.06
N LEU A 266 9.52 26.49 26.70
CA LEU A 266 8.67 26.45 27.89
C LEU A 266 7.27 25.89 27.58
N ARG A 267 6.73 26.19 26.39
CA ARG A 267 5.39 25.77 25.97
C ARG A 267 5.32 24.27 25.65
N VAL A 268 6.29 23.74 24.92
CA VAL A 268 6.40 22.30 24.62
C VAL A 268 6.67 21.50 25.91
N ARG A 269 7.51 22.03 26.81
CA ARG A 269 7.77 21.45 28.13
C ARG A 269 6.51 21.38 29.01
N LEU A 270 5.68 22.43 29.03
CA LEU A 270 4.44 22.49 29.79
C LEU A 270 3.37 21.54 29.24
N GLU A 271 3.23 21.41 27.92
CA GLU A 271 2.24 20.51 27.31
C GLU A 271 2.59 19.02 27.56
N VAL A 272 3.88 18.66 27.57
CA VAL A 272 4.34 17.29 27.90
C VAL A 272 4.23 16.98 29.39
N GLU A 273 4.60 17.91 30.29
CA GLU A 273 4.42 17.73 31.74
C GLU A 273 2.94 17.70 32.13
N LEU A 274 2.08 18.47 31.45
CA LEU A 274 0.63 18.44 31.68
C LEU A 274 0.03 17.10 31.23
N ALA A 275 0.45 16.55 30.09
CA ALA A 275 0.01 15.22 29.63
C ALA A 275 0.45 14.10 30.59
N LYS A 276 1.69 14.16 31.10
CA LYS A 276 2.18 13.24 32.14
C LYS A 276 1.39 13.39 33.44
N MET A 277 1.17 14.61 33.92
CA MET A 277 0.40 14.90 35.14
C MET A 277 -1.05 14.45 35.03
N ILE A 278 -1.69 14.59 33.86
CA ILE A 278 -3.06 14.12 33.61
C ILE A 278 -3.12 12.59 33.71
N GLU A 279 -2.23 11.87 33.02
CA GLU A 279 -2.22 10.40 33.03
C GLU A 279 -1.83 9.83 34.40
N LEU A 280 -0.88 10.47 35.10
CA LEU A 280 -0.49 10.11 36.47
C LEU A 280 -1.59 10.42 37.49
N SER A 281 -2.31 11.54 37.35
CA SER A 281 -3.46 11.86 38.21
C SER A 281 -4.60 10.85 38.07
N ARG A 282 -4.72 10.23 36.88
CA ARG A 282 -5.71 9.17 36.61
C ARG A 282 -5.28 7.82 37.19
N ARG A 283 -3.99 7.47 37.11
CA ARG A 283 -3.45 6.18 37.59
C ARG A 283 -3.20 6.12 39.10
N LEU A 284 -2.92 7.27 39.72
CA LEU A 284 -2.64 7.40 41.17
C LEU A 284 -3.74 8.16 41.92
N ASP A 285 -4.96 8.21 41.37
CA ASP A 285 -6.13 8.73 42.07
C ASP A 285 -6.30 8.00 43.41
N THR A 286 -6.38 8.76 44.51
CA THR A 286 -6.51 8.22 45.88
C THR A 286 -7.82 7.48 46.11
N ARG A 287 -8.77 7.57 45.17
CA ARG A 287 -10.02 6.79 45.16
C ARG A 287 -9.87 5.43 44.47
N SER A 288 -8.77 5.20 43.75
CA SER A 288 -8.49 3.92 43.10
C SER A 288 -8.03 2.88 44.13
N PRO A 289 -8.57 1.64 44.12
CA PRO A 289 -8.14 0.59 45.03
C PRO A 289 -6.65 0.26 44.83
N GLY A 290 -5.88 0.21 45.92
CA GLY A 290 -4.47 -0.23 45.92
C GLY A 290 -3.41 0.88 45.82
N VAL A 291 -3.78 2.16 45.93
CA VAL A 291 -2.83 3.29 46.03
C VAL A 291 -2.65 3.70 47.51
N ILE A 292 -1.40 3.87 47.94
CA ILE A 292 -1.01 4.30 49.30
C ILE A 292 -0.46 5.72 49.23
N VAL A 293 -0.81 6.58 50.21
CA VAL A 293 -0.30 7.95 50.31
C VAL A 293 0.41 8.16 51.64
N GLU A 294 1.65 8.68 51.58
CA GLU A 294 2.44 9.09 52.75
C GLU A 294 2.85 10.56 52.64
N GLU A 295 2.75 11.31 53.73
CA GLU A 295 3.23 12.70 53.82
C GLU A 295 4.35 12.84 54.83
N LYS A 296 5.37 13.63 54.50
CA LYS A 296 6.49 13.99 55.38
C LYS A 296 6.77 15.49 55.30
N GLU A 297 7.24 16.06 56.40
CA GLU A 297 7.66 17.46 56.46
C GLU A 297 8.94 17.64 55.61
N GLY A 298 8.94 18.68 54.78
CA GLY A 298 10.04 19.01 53.86
C GLY A 298 11.24 19.61 54.58
N GLU A 299 12.33 19.83 53.83
CA GLU A 299 13.59 20.34 54.40
C GLU A 299 13.49 21.78 54.91
N LEU A 300 12.51 22.55 54.44
CA LEU A 300 12.23 23.92 54.90
C LEU A 300 10.91 23.98 55.69
N PRO A 301 10.81 24.84 56.72
CA PRO A 301 9.64 24.91 57.58
C PRO A 301 8.37 25.29 56.79
N GLY A 302 7.38 24.39 56.77
CA GLY A 302 6.11 24.56 56.06
C GLY A 302 6.02 23.82 54.74
N ASP A 303 7.13 23.32 54.21
CA ASP A 303 7.12 22.49 52.99
C ASP A 303 6.66 21.07 53.31
N VAL A 304 6.01 20.41 52.35
CA VAL A 304 5.45 19.06 52.48
C VAL A 304 5.91 18.21 51.32
N VAL A 305 6.41 17.00 51.63
CA VAL A 305 6.69 15.97 50.63
C VAL A 305 5.60 14.91 50.70
N ARG A 306 4.84 14.75 49.61
CA ARG A 306 3.73 13.80 49.51
C ARG A 306 4.06 12.70 48.50
N ASN A 307 4.02 11.46 48.95
CA ASN A 307 4.41 10.28 48.19
C ASN A 307 3.20 9.38 47.92
N TYR A 308 2.97 9.02 46.66
CA TYR A 308 1.91 8.15 46.18
C TYR A 308 2.53 6.86 45.63
N THR A 309 2.14 5.70 46.15
CA THR A 309 2.69 4.41 45.71
C THR A 309 1.59 3.44 45.34
N ARG A 310 1.75 2.70 44.24
CA ARG A 310 0.88 1.58 43.84
C ARG A 310 1.66 0.27 43.97
N PRO A 311 1.54 -0.48 45.08
CA PRO A 311 2.40 -1.63 45.36
C PRO A 311 2.28 -2.80 44.37
N ALA A 312 1.19 -2.88 43.61
CA ALA A 312 0.98 -3.95 42.62
C ALA A 312 1.87 -3.80 41.38
N THR A 313 2.26 -2.57 41.04
CA THR A 313 3.08 -2.23 39.86
C THR A 313 4.44 -1.64 40.27
N ASP A 314 4.66 -1.39 41.56
CA ASP A 314 5.84 -0.69 42.11
C ASP A 314 6.02 0.75 41.58
N GLU A 315 4.95 1.33 41.04
CA GLU A 315 4.91 2.72 40.56
C GLU A 315 4.84 3.70 41.74
N GLN A 316 5.65 4.77 41.69
CA GLN A 316 5.72 5.78 42.75
C GLN A 316 5.79 7.21 42.19
N LEU A 317 5.07 8.14 42.82
CA LEU A 317 5.09 9.58 42.57
C LEU A 317 5.35 10.34 43.86
N VAL A 318 6.43 11.11 43.91
CA VAL A 318 6.77 11.99 45.04
C VAL A 318 6.59 13.45 44.60
N LEU A 319 5.81 14.22 45.35
CA LEU A 319 5.58 15.64 45.16
C LEU A 319 6.22 16.42 46.30
N PHE A 320 6.99 17.46 45.97
CA PHE A 320 7.52 18.44 46.91
C PHE A 320 6.69 19.71 46.78
N ILE A 321 6.07 20.11 47.87
CA ILE A 321 5.09 21.20 47.94
C ILE A 321 5.65 22.24 48.89
N ASP A 322 5.72 23.50 48.47
CA ASP A 322 6.17 24.57 49.36
C ASP A 322 5.10 24.95 50.41
N ALA A 323 5.50 25.78 51.38
CA ALA A 323 4.61 26.33 52.40
C ALA A 323 3.39 27.12 51.86
N GLY A 324 3.40 27.50 50.57
CA GLY A 324 2.28 28.14 49.87
C GLY A 324 1.30 27.17 49.20
N GLY A 325 1.60 25.86 49.22
CA GLY A 325 0.79 24.82 48.57
C GLY A 325 1.13 24.60 47.09
N ASN A 326 2.21 25.21 46.57
CA ASN A 326 2.62 25.03 45.19
C ASN A 326 3.57 23.83 45.06
N ILE A 327 3.38 23.02 44.02
CA ILE A 327 4.32 21.94 43.70
C ILE A 327 5.59 22.59 43.14
N THR A 328 6.68 22.46 43.87
CA THR A 328 7.98 23.00 43.47
C THR A 328 8.82 21.97 42.72
N ARG A 329 8.59 20.68 42.97
CA ARG A 329 9.30 19.57 42.33
C ARG A 329 8.48 18.28 42.38
N SER A 330 8.60 17.43 41.37
CA SER A 330 8.04 16.07 41.35
C SER A 330 9.09 15.04 40.93
N GLU A 331 8.97 13.82 41.44
CA GLU A 331 9.82 12.68 41.10
C GLU A 331 8.95 11.44 40.84
N TYR A 332 9.33 10.62 39.86
CA TYR A 332 8.58 9.43 39.41
C TYR A 332 9.50 8.21 39.38
N TYR A 333 8.98 7.04 39.79
CA TYR A 333 9.72 5.78 39.77
C TYR A 333 8.84 4.65 39.17
N ASN A 334 9.46 3.78 38.37
CA ASN A 334 8.85 2.60 37.70
C ASN A 334 7.60 2.87 36.84
N PHE A 335 7.55 4.01 36.14
CA PHE A 335 6.44 4.37 35.26
C PHE A 335 6.70 3.93 33.80
N GLU A 336 5.91 2.98 33.27
CA GLU A 336 5.96 2.56 31.86
C GLU A 336 4.75 3.08 31.06
N MET A 337 5.01 3.81 29.97
CA MET A 337 4.00 4.14 28.95
C MET A 337 3.89 2.98 27.95
N GLY A 338 2.67 2.57 27.63
CA GLY A 338 2.41 1.53 26.61
C GLY A 338 2.63 2.04 25.19
N SER A 339 3.89 2.27 24.81
CA SER A 339 4.50 2.28 23.47
C SER A 339 5.87 2.98 23.57
N VAL A 340 6.87 2.41 22.90
CA VAL A 340 8.31 2.50 23.22
C VAL A 340 8.93 3.86 22.83
N LEU A 341 9.52 4.56 23.80
CA LEU A 341 10.61 5.54 23.59
C LEU A 341 11.81 5.08 24.44
N THR A 342 12.96 4.84 23.81
CA THR A 342 14.22 4.58 24.54
C THR A 342 15.11 5.82 24.48
N SER A 343 15.50 6.37 25.63
CA SER A 343 16.48 7.46 25.75
C SER A 343 17.89 6.92 26.00
N GLU A 344 18.90 7.43 25.29
CA GLU A 344 20.33 7.19 25.57
C GLU A 344 20.98 8.50 26.08
N TYR A 345 21.77 8.40 27.16
CA TYR A 345 22.46 9.54 27.80
C TYR A 345 23.97 9.48 27.54
N GLY A 346 24.59 10.64 27.24
CA GLY A 346 26.05 10.77 27.20
C GLY A 346 26.69 10.84 28.61
N PRO A 347 28.03 10.74 28.73
CA PRO A 347 28.76 10.70 30.01
C PRO A 347 28.60 11.96 30.88
N ASP A 348 28.11 13.06 30.30
CA ASP A 348 27.97 14.36 30.95
C ASP A 348 26.50 14.71 31.26
N GLY A 349 25.56 13.77 31.03
CA GLY A 349 24.14 13.94 31.33
C GLY A 349 23.36 14.85 30.36
N ALA A 350 23.95 15.25 29.23
CA ALA A 350 23.25 15.97 28.16
C ALA A 350 22.52 15.00 27.21
N LEU A 351 21.27 15.34 26.89
CA LEU A 351 20.37 14.63 25.98
C LEU A 351 20.82 14.87 24.53
N ILE A 352 21.10 13.81 23.75
CA ILE A 352 21.73 13.95 22.43
C ILE A 352 20.71 13.91 21.26
N ALA A 353 19.48 13.40 21.45
CA ALA A 353 18.36 13.57 20.50
C ALA A 353 17.00 13.08 21.07
N GLU A 354 15.90 13.71 20.63
CA GLU A 354 14.53 13.17 20.63
C GLU A 354 13.90 13.46 19.25
N SER A 355 13.17 12.50 18.66
CA SER A 355 12.46 12.72 17.39
C SER A 355 11.06 12.08 17.40
N LEU A 356 10.07 12.81 16.85
CA LEU A 356 8.68 12.41 16.60
C LEU A 356 8.58 11.89 15.16
N LEU A 357 8.13 10.66 14.93
CA LEU A 357 7.86 10.12 13.59
C LEU A 357 6.62 9.19 13.55
N SER A 358 5.85 9.29 12.46
CA SER A 358 4.67 8.51 12.13
C SER A 358 5.00 7.07 11.70
N VAL A 359 4.03 6.16 11.86
CA VAL A 359 4.12 4.69 11.65
C VAL A 359 4.55 4.26 10.23
N SER A 360 4.68 5.16 9.25
CA SER A 360 5.17 4.84 7.90
C SER A 360 6.70 4.73 7.75
N MET A 361 7.49 4.98 8.81
CA MET A 361 8.97 4.93 8.76
C MET A 361 9.62 3.67 9.35
N LEU A 362 8.85 2.71 9.88
CA LEU A 362 9.39 1.53 10.58
C LEU A 362 10.00 0.44 9.68
N GLU A 363 10.19 0.68 8.38
CA GLU A 363 10.84 -0.27 7.47
C GLU A 363 12.30 0.07 7.09
N ARG A 364 12.91 1.15 7.62
CA ARG A 364 14.12 1.73 6.99
C ARG A 364 15.50 1.38 7.58
N LEU A 365 15.61 0.89 8.82
CA LEU A 365 16.90 0.61 9.47
C LEU A 365 16.89 -0.70 10.24
N ARG A 366 17.88 -1.57 10.00
CA ARG A 366 18.16 -2.75 10.84
C ARG A 366 19.49 -2.60 11.55
N ILE A 367 19.47 -2.90 12.84
CA ILE A 367 20.64 -2.91 13.72
C ILE A 367 20.81 -4.33 14.23
N ASP A 368 21.87 -5.00 13.79
CA ASP A 368 22.23 -6.32 14.26
C ASP A 368 23.39 -6.20 15.28
N TYR A 369 23.29 -6.95 16.39
CA TYR A 369 24.32 -7.06 17.42
C TYR A 369 24.81 -8.51 17.48
N ASP A 370 26.13 -8.72 17.44
CA ASP A 370 26.71 -10.04 17.67
C ASP A 370 26.76 -10.40 19.18
N ASP A 371 26.48 -11.67 19.50
CA ASP A 371 26.45 -12.24 20.86
C ASP A 371 27.86 -12.24 21.51
N PRO A 372 28.03 -11.86 22.79
CA PRO A 372 29.32 -11.47 23.31
C PRO A 372 30.14 -12.67 23.76
N SER A 373 31.24 -12.94 23.06
CA SER A 373 32.40 -13.57 23.68
C SER A 373 33.68 -12.78 23.36
N LEU A 374 34.35 -12.35 24.43
CA LEU A 374 35.64 -11.63 24.47
C LEU A 374 35.64 -10.16 23.97
N GLY A 375 35.02 -9.29 24.77
CA GLY A 375 35.55 -7.93 25.04
C GLY A 375 35.38 -6.84 23.98
N TYR A 376 34.89 -7.12 22.78
CA TYR A 376 34.58 -6.10 21.77
C TYR A 376 33.17 -6.34 21.24
N ARG A 377 32.40 -5.26 21.09
CA ARG A 377 31.05 -5.31 20.48
C ARG A 377 31.12 -4.67 19.10
N THR A 378 30.53 -5.32 18.11
CA THR A 378 30.39 -4.76 16.77
C THR A 378 28.93 -4.39 16.57
N ARG A 379 28.67 -3.14 16.20
CA ARG A 379 27.34 -2.64 15.83
C ARG A 379 27.33 -2.44 14.31
N THR A 380 26.39 -3.09 13.63
CA THR A 380 26.19 -2.92 12.19
C THR A 380 24.88 -2.16 11.97
N VAL A 381 24.96 -0.99 11.34
CA VAL A 381 23.80 -0.16 10.97
C VAL A 381 23.67 -0.19 9.46
N THR A 382 22.53 -0.68 8.95
CA THR A 382 22.26 -0.76 7.51
C THR A 382 21.06 0.11 7.15
N ASP A 383 21.22 1.05 6.21
CA ASP A 383 20.11 1.76 5.56
C ASP A 383 19.57 0.89 4.42
N TYR A 384 18.28 0.53 4.45
CA TYR A 384 17.71 -0.32 3.40
C TYR A 384 17.37 0.44 2.10
N LYS A 385 17.29 1.78 2.12
CA LYS A 385 17.10 2.59 0.89
C LYS A 385 18.44 2.86 0.21
N THR A 386 19.52 3.08 0.98
CA THR A 386 20.88 3.37 0.44
C THR A 386 21.88 2.22 0.52
N GLY A 387 21.52 1.08 1.13
CA GLY A 387 22.41 -0.08 1.25
C GLY A 387 23.68 0.15 2.08
N ASP A 388 23.95 1.39 2.47
CA ASP A 388 25.15 1.79 3.17
C ASP A 388 25.20 1.14 4.55
N THR A 389 26.37 0.60 4.87
CA THR A 389 26.60 -0.08 6.14
C THR A 389 27.66 0.65 6.94
N LEU A 390 27.30 1.09 8.14
CA LEU A 390 28.24 1.59 9.14
C LEU A 390 28.51 0.49 10.16
N ILE A 391 29.76 0.05 10.25
CA ILE A 391 30.22 -0.95 11.21
C ILE A 391 31.05 -0.23 12.27
N GLU A 392 30.55 -0.21 13.51
CA GLU A 392 31.25 0.39 14.66
C GLU A 392 31.76 -0.70 15.59
N THR A 393 33.07 -0.75 15.83
CA THR A 393 33.66 -1.60 16.87
C THR A 393 33.85 -0.79 18.14
N VAL A 394 33.30 -1.30 19.23
CA VAL A 394 33.25 -0.65 20.54
C VAL A 394 34.03 -1.47 21.55
N ASP A 395 34.83 -0.80 22.37
CA ASP A 395 35.58 -1.43 23.46
C ASP A 395 34.67 -1.74 24.67
N PRO A 396 35.16 -2.45 25.72
CA PRO A 396 34.36 -2.79 26.90
C PRO A 396 33.82 -1.60 27.69
N THR A 397 34.33 -0.39 27.45
CA THR A 397 33.93 0.85 28.14
C THR A 397 32.88 1.64 27.38
N GLY A 398 32.46 1.15 26.20
CA GLY A 398 31.51 1.84 25.32
C GLY A 398 32.16 2.88 24.40
N LYS A 399 33.51 2.93 24.34
CA LYS A 399 34.22 3.84 23.46
C LYS A 399 34.35 3.23 22.07
N ILE A 400 33.93 3.98 21.05
CA ILE A 400 34.12 3.61 19.64
C ILE A 400 35.61 3.64 19.34
N ILE A 401 36.18 2.48 19.02
CA ILE A 401 37.60 2.32 18.71
C ILE A 401 37.86 2.15 17.22
N ARG A 402 36.84 1.80 16.42
CA ARG A 402 36.93 1.71 14.96
C ARG A 402 35.58 1.96 14.30
N ARG A 403 35.57 2.71 13.20
CA ARG A 403 34.44 2.87 12.28
C ARG A 403 34.87 2.43 10.89
N ASP A 404 34.21 1.43 10.33
CA ASP A 404 34.35 1.06 8.93
C ASP A 404 33.05 1.44 8.21
N TYR A 405 33.15 2.30 7.20
CA TYR A 405 32.03 2.72 6.37
C TYR A 405 32.09 1.97 5.04
N ARG A 406 31.03 1.25 4.69
CA ARG A 406 30.91 0.54 3.43
C ARG A 406 29.76 1.16 2.63
N ARG A 407 30.12 1.94 1.62
CA ARG A 407 29.20 2.54 0.66
C ARG A 407 28.80 1.50 -0.38
N ILE A 408 27.53 1.39 -0.74
CA ILE A 408 27.14 0.65 -1.96
C ILE A 408 27.16 1.64 -3.13
N PRO A 409 28.00 1.45 -4.16
CA PRO A 409 27.91 2.24 -5.38
C PRO A 409 26.53 2.03 -6.03
N GLY A 410 25.89 3.13 -6.48
CA GLY A 410 24.70 3.04 -7.34
C GLY A 410 23.33 3.12 -6.68
N ILE A 411 23.12 3.88 -5.59
CA ILE A 411 21.75 4.23 -5.18
C ILE A 411 21.34 5.61 -5.67
N PRO A 412 20.21 5.72 -6.39
CA PRO A 412 19.77 6.96 -7.02
C PRO A 412 19.56 8.09 -6.03
N LYS A 413 20.09 9.27 -6.37
CA LYS A 413 19.66 10.53 -5.77
C LYS A 413 18.31 10.91 -6.39
N GLU A 414 17.24 10.54 -5.70
CA GLU A 414 15.90 11.05 -5.99
C GLU A 414 15.79 12.46 -5.40
N LYS A 415 15.65 13.47 -6.25
CA LYS A 415 15.38 14.86 -5.86
C LYS A 415 13.91 15.20 -6.13
N GLU A 416 13.33 16.09 -5.34
CA GLU A 416 11.98 16.61 -5.56
C GLU A 416 12.01 18.12 -5.79
N PHE A 417 11.41 18.57 -6.89
CA PHE A 417 11.24 19.98 -7.23
C PHE A 417 9.77 20.37 -7.14
N LEU A 418 9.46 21.46 -6.46
CA LEU A 418 8.12 22.03 -6.42
C LEU A 418 7.99 23.10 -7.51
N LEU A 419 7.14 22.86 -8.51
CA LEU A 419 6.84 23.79 -9.59
C LEU A 419 5.44 24.38 -9.38
N ARG A 420 5.38 25.69 -9.14
CA ARG A 420 4.14 26.43 -8.91
C ARG A 420 3.68 27.13 -10.19
N ASN A 421 2.45 26.83 -10.63
CA ASN A 421 1.79 27.54 -11.72
C ASN A 421 0.77 28.54 -11.15
N SER A 422 0.80 29.79 -11.62
CA SER A 422 -0.07 30.87 -11.14
C SER A 422 -0.99 31.38 -12.26
N ALA A 423 -2.28 31.48 -11.97
CA ALA A 423 -3.30 32.07 -12.84
C ALA A 423 -3.80 33.39 -12.25
N THR A 424 -4.02 34.42 -13.08
CA THR A 424 -4.69 35.66 -12.66
C THR A 424 -5.81 36.02 -13.65
N ALA A 425 -7.05 36.04 -13.17
CA ALA A 425 -8.21 36.47 -13.92
C ALA A 425 -8.56 37.93 -13.57
N THR A 426 -8.99 38.70 -14.56
CA THR A 426 -9.48 40.07 -14.40
C THR A 426 -10.89 40.17 -14.97
N GLY A 427 -11.84 40.60 -14.16
CA GLY A 427 -13.20 40.91 -14.57
C GLY A 427 -13.41 42.42 -14.68
N ARG A 428 -13.82 42.91 -15.84
CA ARG A 428 -14.12 44.33 -16.07
C ARG A 428 -15.62 44.60 -16.08
N SER A 429 -16.03 45.69 -15.42
CA SER A 429 -17.42 46.16 -15.42
C SER A 429 -17.50 47.68 -15.45
N GLU A 430 -18.69 48.23 -15.71
CA GLU A 430 -18.92 49.69 -15.62
C GLU A 430 -18.84 50.23 -14.17
N TRP A 431 -18.85 49.34 -13.17
CA TRP A 431 -18.76 49.68 -11.74
C TRP A 431 -17.35 49.55 -11.16
N GLY A 432 -16.40 48.99 -11.92
CA GLY A 432 -15.01 48.78 -11.53
C GLY A 432 -14.44 47.46 -12.04
N ASP A 433 -13.11 47.37 -12.05
CA ASP A 433 -12.38 46.15 -12.39
C ASP A 433 -12.01 45.38 -11.12
N VAL A 434 -12.13 44.06 -11.17
CA VAL A 434 -11.71 43.13 -10.11
C VAL A 434 -10.75 42.10 -10.65
N SER A 435 -9.84 41.61 -9.81
CA SER A 435 -8.91 40.55 -10.17
C SER A 435 -8.78 39.54 -9.05
N ALA A 436 -8.67 38.27 -9.42
CA ALA A 436 -8.41 37.17 -8.50
C ALA A 436 -7.35 36.24 -9.11
N SER A 437 -6.59 35.58 -8.24
CA SER A 437 -5.49 34.69 -8.63
C SER A 437 -5.45 33.46 -7.74
N ASP A 438 -5.04 32.34 -8.31
CA ASP A 438 -4.79 31.10 -7.57
C ASP A 438 -3.61 30.33 -8.17
N ASP A 439 -2.99 29.50 -7.32
CA ASP A 439 -1.77 28.76 -7.62
C ASP A 439 -2.03 27.24 -7.55
N ALA A 440 -1.38 26.48 -8.43
CA ALA A 440 -1.33 25.02 -8.34
C ALA A 440 0.11 24.51 -8.38
N ASP A 441 0.43 23.63 -7.44
CA ASP A 441 1.77 23.06 -7.28
C ASP A 441 1.88 21.65 -7.90
N VAL A 442 3.00 21.40 -8.57
CA VAL A 442 3.40 20.09 -9.11
C VAL A 442 4.73 19.68 -8.49
N ILE A 443 4.77 18.51 -7.85
CA ILE A 443 6.02 17.94 -7.34
C ILE A 443 6.65 17.07 -8.43
N VAL A 444 7.85 17.43 -8.88
CA VAL A 444 8.60 16.66 -9.86
C VAL A 444 9.65 15.80 -9.18
N THR A 445 9.48 14.48 -9.27
CA THR A 445 10.47 13.49 -8.84
C THR A 445 11.54 13.33 -9.91
N TYR A 446 12.80 13.46 -9.51
CA TYR A 446 13.94 13.57 -10.41
C TYR A 446 15.03 12.56 -10.02
N ARG A 447 15.24 11.54 -10.86
CA ARG A 447 16.20 10.45 -10.61
C ARG A 447 17.25 10.36 -11.71
N SER A 448 18.53 10.46 -11.34
CA SER A 448 19.68 10.25 -12.22
C SER A 448 20.49 9.03 -11.77
N GLU A 449 20.72 8.07 -12.66
CA GLU A 449 21.45 6.84 -12.30
C GLU A 449 22.06 6.13 -13.53
N LEU A 450 23.30 5.69 -13.38
CA LEU A 450 23.99 4.82 -14.35
C LEU A 450 24.14 3.42 -13.77
N LYS A 451 24.17 2.42 -14.66
CA LYS A 451 24.50 1.04 -14.34
C LYS A 451 25.55 0.51 -15.30
N LEU A 452 26.70 0.09 -14.79
CA LEU A 452 27.81 -0.50 -15.50
C LEU A 452 27.82 -2.01 -15.26
N ALA A 453 27.96 -2.76 -16.35
CA ALA A 453 28.24 -4.19 -16.32
C ALA A 453 29.54 -4.48 -17.09
N LYS A 454 30.43 -5.23 -16.46
CA LYS A 454 31.75 -5.62 -16.96
C LYS A 454 31.83 -7.14 -17.01
N GLY A 455 32.29 -7.67 -18.14
CA GLY A 455 32.55 -9.10 -18.33
C GLY A 455 33.96 -9.34 -18.85
N ALA A 456 34.54 -10.51 -18.56
CA ALA A 456 35.84 -10.94 -19.06
C ALA A 456 35.78 -12.36 -19.63
N SER A 457 36.58 -12.63 -20.67
CA SER A 457 36.75 -13.97 -21.24
C SER A 457 38.11 -14.09 -21.94
N PRO A 458 38.87 -15.19 -21.75
CA PRO A 458 38.54 -16.37 -20.94
C PRO A 458 38.74 -16.15 -19.43
N ILE A 459 38.09 -16.99 -18.62
CA ILE A 459 38.26 -17.11 -17.17
C ILE A 459 38.33 -18.61 -16.87
N PRO A 460 39.42 -19.18 -16.31
CA PRO A 460 40.74 -18.58 -16.00
C PRO A 460 41.59 -18.26 -17.24
N ALA A 461 42.75 -17.60 -17.05
CA ALA A 461 43.72 -17.29 -18.10
C ALA A 461 45.17 -17.71 -17.71
N THR A 462 46.07 -17.84 -18.68
CA THR A 462 47.51 -18.13 -18.51
C THR A 462 48.37 -16.98 -19.05
N VAL A 463 49.65 -16.91 -18.67
CA VAL A 463 50.58 -15.92 -19.24
C VAL A 463 50.65 -16.06 -20.75
N GLY A 464 50.36 -14.97 -21.47
CA GLY A 464 50.28 -14.91 -22.93
C GLY A 464 48.85 -14.90 -23.49
N ASP A 465 47.83 -15.26 -22.70
CA ASP A 465 46.43 -15.18 -23.13
C ASP A 465 45.96 -13.73 -23.27
N VAL A 466 45.03 -13.49 -24.21
CA VAL A 466 44.37 -12.19 -24.40
C VAL A 466 42.96 -12.25 -23.81
N ILE A 467 42.75 -11.58 -22.68
CA ILE A 467 41.45 -11.41 -22.03
C ILE A 467 40.70 -10.29 -22.75
N VAL A 468 39.49 -10.59 -23.24
CA VAL A 468 38.56 -9.62 -23.82
C VAL A 468 37.60 -9.13 -22.73
N TYR A 469 37.65 -7.85 -22.41
CA TYR A 469 36.71 -7.17 -21.53
C TYR A 469 35.57 -6.53 -22.33
N ASN A 470 34.33 -6.81 -21.92
CA ASN A 470 33.12 -6.23 -22.49
C ASN A 470 32.47 -5.32 -21.44
N PHE A 471 32.01 -4.14 -21.85
CA PHE A 471 31.36 -3.15 -21.00
C PHE A 471 29.96 -2.81 -21.53
N SER A 472 29.01 -2.65 -20.63
CA SER A 472 27.64 -2.18 -20.91
C SER A 472 27.28 -1.13 -19.88
N VAL A 473 27.06 0.11 -20.31
CA VAL A 473 26.62 1.23 -19.46
C VAL A 473 25.18 1.57 -19.82
N GLU A 474 24.26 1.46 -18.88
CA GLU A 474 22.83 1.73 -19.02
C GLU A 474 22.45 2.96 -18.21
N ASN A 475 21.60 3.83 -18.75
CA ASN A 475 20.92 4.87 -17.97
C ASN A 475 19.61 4.30 -17.42
N VAL A 476 19.55 4.10 -16.11
CA VAL A 476 18.38 3.54 -15.40
C VAL A 476 17.57 4.61 -14.66
N GLY A 477 17.94 5.89 -14.81
CA GLY A 477 17.21 7.04 -14.28
C GLY A 477 16.10 7.57 -15.20
N ASP A 478 15.49 8.68 -14.81
CA ASP A 478 14.38 9.35 -15.51
C ASP A 478 14.84 10.52 -16.40
N VAL A 479 16.15 10.83 -16.43
CA VAL A 479 16.72 11.97 -17.17
C VAL A 479 17.86 11.60 -18.09
N THR A 480 18.12 12.41 -19.11
CA THR A 480 19.21 12.20 -20.07
C THR A 480 20.58 12.42 -19.42
N ILE A 481 21.48 11.43 -19.48
CA ILE A 481 22.84 11.54 -18.94
C ILE A 481 23.82 11.83 -20.08
N ALA A 482 24.60 12.89 -19.95
CA ALA A 482 25.59 13.33 -20.94
C ALA A 482 27.04 13.12 -20.47
N ASN A 483 27.99 13.37 -21.36
CA ASN A 483 29.43 13.31 -21.10
C ASN A 483 29.91 11.98 -20.49
N ILE A 484 29.27 10.87 -20.89
CA ILE A 484 29.57 9.57 -20.30
C ILE A 484 30.99 9.15 -20.69
N THR A 485 31.82 8.88 -19.70
CA THR A 485 33.18 8.35 -19.89
C THR A 485 33.37 7.05 -19.14
N LEU A 486 34.23 6.18 -19.67
CA LEU A 486 34.62 4.92 -19.06
C LEU A 486 36.12 4.94 -18.76
N SER A 487 36.49 4.71 -17.50
CA SER A 487 37.87 4.58 -17.05
C SER A 487 38.06 3.21 -16.41
N ASP A 488 39.19 2.57 -16.67
CA ASP A 488 39.50 1.22 -16.20
C ASP A 488 40.92 1.21 -15.59
N ASP A 489 41.07 0.57 -14.43
CA ASP A 489 42.33 0.60 -13.67
C ASP A 489 43.49 -0.17 -14.37
N ARG A 490 43.15 -1.14 -15.23
CA ARG A 490 44.13 -1.94 -16.00
C ARG A 490 44.26 -1.51 -17.46
N LEU A 491 43.23 -0.90 -18.03
CA LEU A 491 43.15 -0.54 -19.46
C LEU A 491 43.18 0.97 -19.71
N GLY A 492 43.11 1.79 -18.66
CA GLY A 492 43.01 3.24 -18.74
C GLY A 492 41.71 3.68 -19.44
N ARG A 493 41.80 4.69 -20.32
CA ARG A 493 40.67 5.15 -21.17
C ARG A 493 40.52 4.34 -22.47
N GLY A 494 41.11 3.13 -22.53
CA GLY A 494 41.23 2.34 -23.76
C GLY A 494 39.92 1.70 -24.27
N ALA A 495 38.88 1.63 -23.45
CA ALA A 495 37.58 1.09 -23.80
C ALA A 495 36.63 2.21 -24.27
N GLY A 496 36.60 2.47 -25.58
CA GLY A 496 35.66 3.43 -26.16
C GLY A 496 34.22 2.92 -26.07
N LEU A 497 33.32 3.73 -25.49
CA LEU A 497 31.88 3.52 -25.60
C LEU A 497 31.40 3.95 -27.00
N ASN A 498 30.42 3.25 -27.55
CA ASN A 498 29.82 3.58 -28.85
C ASN A 498 29.01 4.89 -28.84
N ARG A 499 28.64 5.40 -27.68
CA ARG A 499 27.96 6.70 -27.47
C ARG A 499 28.26 7.22 -26.06
N THR A 500 28.15 8.53 -25.87
CA THR A 500 28.48 9.23 -24.61
C THR A 500 27.30 10.02 -24.03
N THR A 501 26.10 9.84 -24.59
CA THR A 501 24.85 10.43 -24.12
C THR A 501 23.79 9.33 -24.15
N LEU A 502 23.06 9.17 -23.04
CA LEU A 502 22.04 8.14 -22.87
C LEU A 502 20.75 8.77 -22.36
N LYS A 503 19.67 8.63 -23.12
CA LYS A 503 18.31 8.88 -22.61
C LYS A 503 17.90 7.77 -21.61
N PRO A 504 16.86 7.99 -20.80
CA PRO A 504 16.29 6.95 -19.94
C PRO A 504 16.10 5.62 -20.69
N GLY A 505 16.68 4.54 -20.16
CA GLY A 505 16.61 3.19 -20.73
C GLY A 505 17.58 2.89 -21.90
N GLU A 506 18.43 3.83 -22.32
CA GLU A 506 19.43 3.56 -23.35
C GLU A 506 20.71 2.91 -22.81
N ILE A 507 21.40 2.14 -23.68
CA ILE A 507 22.62 1.41 -23.35
C ILE A 507 23.77 1.81 -24.30
N ALA A 508 24.95 2.10 -23.73
CA ALA A 508 26.22 2.22 -24.41
C ALA A 508 27.08 0.96 -24.17
N VAL A 509 27.81 0.50 -25.19
CA VAL A 509 28.68 -0.67 -25.10
C VAL A 509 30.11 -0.35 -25.49
N GLY A 510 31.07 -1.01 -24.84
CA GLY A 510 32.51 -0.89 -25.10
C GLY A 510 33.23 -2.23 -25.03
N LYS A 511 34.42 -2.32 -25.64
CA LYS A 511 35.29 -3.50 -25.59
C LYS A 511 36.76 -3.09 -25.52
N ALA A 512 37.56 -3.85 -24.77
CA ALA A 512 39.02 -3.69 -24.73
C ALA A 512 39.71 -5.01 -24.38
N ASN A 513 40.99 -5.14 -24.75
CA ASN A 513 41.76 -6.37 -24.59
C ASN A 513 42.93 -6.16 -23.63
N TYR A 514 43.21 -7.15 -22.78
CA TYR A 514 44.38 -7.21 -21.89
C TYR A 514 45.18 -8.48 -22.18
N THR A 515 46.49 -8.38 -22.42
CA THR A 515 47.36 -9.56 -22.57
C THR A 515 47.99 -9.88 -21.23
N VAL A 516 47.80 -11.10 -20.72
CA VAL A 516 48.37 -11.55 -19.44
C VAL A 516 49.89 -11.62 -19.56
N ILE A 517 50.62 -10.96 -18.67
CA ILE A 517 52.09 -10.93 -18.64
C ILE A 517 52.65 -11.63 -17.40
N SER A 518 53.94 -12.00 -17.42
CA SER A 518 54.57 -12.73 -16.31
C SER A 518 54.53 -11.99 -14.97
N SER A 519 54.49 -10.65 -14.97
CA SER A 519 54.39 -9.86 -13.73
C SER A 519 53.00 -9.89 -13.09
N ASP A 520 51.98 -10.42 -13.76
CA ASP A 520 50.66 -10.63 -13.17
C ASP A 520 50.62 -11.87 -12.26
N LEU A 521 51.71 -12.67 -12.20
CA LEU A 521 51.84 -13.83 -11.32
C LEU A 521 52.52 -13.50 -9.98
N PRO A 522 52.09 -14.13 -8.88
CA PRO A 522 50.91 -15.00 -8.79
C PRO A 522 49.60 -14.18 -8.93
N GLY A 523 48.64 -14.68 -9.72
CA GLY A 523 47.33 -14.02 -9.90
C GLY A 523 46.47 -14.03 -8.62
N PRO A 524 45.23 -13.53 -8.66
CA PRO A 524 44.42 -13.22 -9.84
C PRO A 524 44.59 -11.79 -10.37
N ILE A 525 44.14 -11.54 -11.60
CA ILE A 525 43.99 -10.18 -12.14
C ILE A 525 42.63 -9.64 -11.71
N VAL A 526 42.64 -8.64 -10.83
CA VAL A 526 41.47 -7.81 -10.52
C VAL A 526 41.48 -6.61 -11.46
N ASN A 527 40.36 -6.40 -12.15
CA ASN A 527 40.14 -5.25 -13.02
C ASN A 527 38.82 -4.57 -12.66
N THR A 528 38.88 -3.29 -12.31
CA THR A 528 37.76 -2.42 -11.95
C THR A 528 37.59 -1.32 -13.00
N ALA A 529 36.38 -1.16 -13.50
CA ALA A 529 36.02 -0.03 -14.35
C ALA A 529 34.98 0.86 -13.69
N THR A 530 35.08 2.15 -13.96
CA THR A 530 34.20 3.21 -13.48
C THR A 530 33.63 3.94 -14.69
N ALA A 531 32.31 4.01 -14.78
CA ALA A 531 31.59 4.85 -15.73
C ALA A 531 31.16 6.13 -15.01
N THR A 532 31.44 7.29 -15.59
CA THR A 532 30.99 8.59 -15.07
C THR A 532 30.15 9.31 -16.12
N GLY A 533 29.23 10.18 -15.69
CA GLY A 533 28.43 11.04 -16.56
C GLY A 533 27.92 12.26 -15.80
N THR A 534 27.19 13.13 -16.49
CA THR A 534 26.62 14.36 -15.91
C THR A 534 25.11 14.41 -16.19
N ASP A 535 24.31 14.73 -15.18
CA ASP A 535 22.87 14.95 -15.33
C ASP A 535 22.54 16.39 -15.82
N PRO A 536 21.28 16.69 -16.18
CA PRO A 536 20.84 18.05 -16.57
C PRO A 536 21.04 19.14 -15.52
N GLN A 537 21.12 18.82 -14.22
CA GLN A 537 21.46 19.78 -13.15
C GLN A 537 22.96 20.01 -13.05
N GLY A 538 23.78 19.28 -13.80
CA GLY A 538 25.23 19.37 -13.77
C GLY A 538 25.87 18.54 -12.64
N ASP A 539 25.12 17.66 -12.00
CA ASP A 539 25.67 16.74 -11.00
C ASP A 539 26.39 15.58 -11.69
N GLU A 540 27.53 15.19 -11.12
CA GLU A 540 28.25 14.00 -11.56
C GLU A 540 27.59 12.72 -11.01
N ILE A 541 27.51 11.72 -11.88
CA ILE A 541 26.92 10.42 -11.64
C ILE A 541 27.99 9.38 -11.97
N GLU A 542 28.15 8.37 -11.11
CA GLU A 542 29.15 7.34 -11.31
C GLU A 542 28.59 5.96 -10.96
N ASP A 543 29.11 4.93 -11.65
CA ASP A 543 28.93 3.53 -11.27
C ASP A 543 30.22 2.74 -11.56
N GLU A 544 30.48 1.71 -10.77
CA GLU A 544 31.68 0.88 -10.89
C GLU A 544 31.36 -0.62 -10.93
N ASP A 545 32.11 -1.38 -11.73
CA ASP A 545 32.02 -2.83 -11.76
C ASP A 545 33.41 -3.47 -11.84
N THR A 546 33.59 -4.58 -11.12
CA THR A 546 34.86 -5.28 -10.94
C THR A 546 34.77 -6.74 -11.36
N VAL A 547 35.74 -7.19 -12.17
CA VAL A 547 35.88 -8.59 -12.58
C VAL A 547 37.25 -9.11 -12.16
N THR A 548 37.25 -10.30 -11.55
CA THR A 548 38.48 -11.01 -11.14
C THR A 548 38.71 -12.21 -12.06
N VAL A 549 39.88 -12.27 -12.69
CA VAL A 549 40.31 -13.37 -13.56
C VAL A 549 41.43 -14.17 -12.86
N PRO A 550 41.20 -15.42 -12.45
CA PRO A 550 42.24 -16.27 -11.90
C PRO A 550 43.28 -16.63 -12.97
N LEU A 551 44.55 -16.68 -12.57
CA LEU A 551 45.67 -17.07 -13.44
C LEU A 551 46.15 -18.49 -13.12
N TYR A 552 46.39 -19.29 -14.14
CA TYR A 552 47.11 -20.56 -14.02
C TYR A 552 48.62 -20.34 -14.16
N LEU A 553 49.37 -20.88 -13.19
CA LEU A 553 50.83 -20.97 -13.23
C LEU A 553 51.21 -22.26 -13.98
N LEU A 554 52.00 -22.17 -15.06
CA LEU A 554 52.54 -23.34 -15.76
C LEU A 554 53.66 -24.00 -14.93
N VAL A 555 53.30 -24.84 -13.95
CA VAL A 555 54.20 -25.67 -13.15
C VAL A 555 54.25 -27.07 -13.75
N PRO A 556 55.41 -27.57 -14.20
CA PRO A 556 55.59 -28.99 -14.50
C PRO A 556 55.77 -29.77 -13.19
N GLU A 557 54.83 -30.65 -12.88
CA GLU A 557 54.89 -31.48 -11.67
C GLU A 557 54.13 -32.79 -11.92
N ILE A 558 54.70 -33.91 -11.47
CA ILE A 558 53.98 -35.18 -11.41
C ILE A 558 53.91 -35.59 -9.95
N SER A 559 52.81 -36.20 -9.55
CA SER A 559 52.70 -36.94 -8.30
C SER A 559 52.70 -38.42 -8.61
N LEU A 560 53.21 -39.22 -7.68
CA LEU A 560 53.08 -40.66 -7.70
C LEU A 560 52.33 -41.04 -6.44
N ILE A 561 51.23 -41.76 -6.59
CA ILE A 561 50.55 -42.45 -5.50
C ILE A 561 50.73 -43.94 -5.71
N LYS A 562 51.39 -44.57 -4.75
CA LYS A 562 51.58 -46.00 -4.66
C LYS A 562 50.68 -46.54 -3.54
N THR A 563 49.59 -47.19 -3.93
CA THR A 563 48.64 -47.76 -2.98
C THR A 563 48.70 -49.28 -3.06
N PRO A 564 49.05 -50.00 -1.98
CA PRO A 564 48.77 -51.42 -1.92
C PRO A 564 47.25 -51.58 -1.82
N ASP A 565 46.67 -52.54 -2.55
CA ASP A 565 45.27 -52.94 -2.40
C ASP A 565 44.93 -53.36 -0.96
N LYS A 566 45.96 -53.73 -0.19
CA LYS A 566 45.91 -54.08 1.23
C LYS A 566 47.04 -53.38 1.99
N ASN A 567 46.71 -52.39 2.81
CA ASN A 567 47.63 -51.83 3.83
C ASN A 567 48.00 -52.85 4.91
N VAL A 568 47.28 -53.96 4.90
CA VAL A 568 47.19 -54.95 5.94
C VAL A 568 46.90 -56.29 5.31
N VAL A 569 47.88 -57.20 5.33
CA VAL A 569 47.85 -58.44 4.54
C VAL A 569 48.35 -59.63 5.36
N ALA A 570 47.94 -60.86 5.05
CA ALA A 570 48.47 -62.06 5.70
C ALA A 570 49.61 -62.69 4.86
N VAL A 571 50.50 -63.47 5.49
CA VAL A 571 51.56 -64.21 4.78
C VAL A 571 50.95 -65.13 3.73
N GLY A 572 51.52 -65.11 2.52
CA GLY A 572 51.07 -65.92 1.38
C GLY A 572 49.96 -65.29 0.54
N GLU A 573 49.40 -64.15 0.96
CA GLU A 573 48.51 -63.36 0.12
C GLU A 573 49.29 -62.47 -0.84
N VAL A 574 48.69 -62.20 -1.99
CA VAL A 574 49.18 -61.22 -2.95
C VAL A 574 48.70 -59.83 -2.50
N VAL A 575 49.63 -58.89 -2.51
CA VAL A 575 49.37 -57.45 -2.48
C VAL A 575 49.52 -56.95 -3.91
N THR A 576 48.44 -56.39 -4.44
CA THR A 576 48.46 -55.69 -5.73
C THR A 576 48.81 -54.24 -5.45
N TYR A 577 49.99 -53.78 -5.84
CA TYR A 577 50.32 -52.36 -5.80
C TYR A 577 49.71 -51.68 -7.02
N SER A 578 48.83 -50.71 -6.78
CA SER A 578 48.32 -49.81 -7.80
C SER A 578 49.15 -48.52 -7.77
N PHE A 579 49.69 -48.17 -8.92
CA PHE A 579 50.43 -46.93 -9.15
C PHE A 579 49.53 -45.99 -9.92
N VAL A 580 49.35 -44.79 -9.39
CA VAL A 580 48.70 -43.69 -10.09
C VAL A 580 49.73 -42.59 -10.21
N VAL A 581 50.24 -42.39 -11.42
CA VAL A 581 51.04 -41.21 -11.72
C VAL A 581 50.10 -40.15 -12.24
N GLU A 582 49.96 -39.05 -11.52
CA GLU A 582 49.13 -37.92 -11.94
C GLU A 582 50.02 -36.77 -12.37
N ASN A 583 49.68 -36.15 -13.49
CA ASN A 583 50.23 -34.85 -13.83
C ASN A 583 49.50 -33.77 -13.02
N VAL A 584 49.98 -33.50 -11.81
CA VAL A 584 49.47 -32.43 -10.92
C VAL A 584 49.96 -31.04 -11.33
N GLY A 585 50.87 -31.00 -12.29
CA GLY A 585 51.27 -29.82 -13.00
C GLY A 585 50.24 -29.36 -14.03
N THR A 586 50.65 -28.39 -14.83
CA THR A 586 49.81 -27.65 -15.78
C THR A 586 50.38 -27.70 -17.20
N THR A 587 51.43 -28.49 -17.42
CA THR A 587 52.03 -28.78 -18.73
C THR A 587 51.97 -30.27 -19.03
N THR A 588 51.75 -30.64 -20.30
CA THR A 588 51.76 -32.05 -20.72
C THR A 588 53.13 -32.69 -20.46
N VAL A 589 53.13 -33.87 -19.84
CA VAL A 589 54.32 -34.70 -19.57
C VAL A 589 54.35 -35.86 -20.58
N THR A 590 55.49 -36.04 -21.25
CA THR A 590 55.75 -37.13 -22.20
C THR A 590 56.88 -38.04 -21.70
N ASP A 591 57.08 -39.19 -22.36
CA ASP A 591 58.12 -40.17 -22.02
C ASP A 591 58.05 -40.66 -20.55
N LEU A 592 56.84 -40.81 -20.03
CA LEU A 592 56.60 -41.26 -18.66
C LEU A 592 57.04 -42.72 -18.44
N SER A 593 57.80 -42.98 -17.38
CA SER A 593 58.30 -44.30 -16.97
C SER A 593 58.21 -44.48 -15.46
N LEU A 594 57.89 -45.70 -14.98
CA LEU A 594 57.82 -46.05 -13.56
C LEU A 594 58.70 -47.26 -13.23
N PHE A 595 59.50 -47.16 -12.16
CA PHE A 595 60.37 -48.22 -11.65
C PHE A 595 60.04 -48.55 -10.19
N ASP A 596 59.91 -49.84 -9.84
CA ASP A 596 59.64 -50.33 -8.48
C ASP A 596 60.84 -51.11 -7.93
N ASP A 597 61.29 -50.77 -6.72
CA ASP A 597 62.53 -51.32 -6.15
C ASP A 597 62.37 -52.71 -5.52
N LEU A 598 61.20 -53.02 -4.95
CA LEU A 598 60.91 -54.33 -4.34
C LEU A 598 60.72 -55.40 -5.41
N LEU A 599 60.12 -55.04 -6.54
CA LEU A 599 59.95 -55.92 -7.70
C LEU A 599 61.20 -55.93 -8.60
N ASN A 600 62.03 -54.88 -8.51
CA ASN A 600 63.23 -54.66 -9.30
C ASN A 600 62.95 -54.71 -10.82
N GLU A 601 61.85 -54.07 -11.24
CA GLU A 601 61.40 -54.00 -12.63
C GLU A 601 60.69 -52.68 -12.95
N THR A 602 60.56 -52.37 -14.24
CA THR A 602 59.71 -51.26 -14.71
C THR A 602 58.26 -51.72 -14.76
N VAL A 603 57.34 -50.92 -14.26
CA VAL A 603 55.90 -51.23 -14.29
C VAL A 603 55.30 -50.67 -15.57
N ASP A 604 54.54 -51.49 -16.28
CA ASP A 604 53.79 -51.07 -17.47
C ASP A 604 52.63 -50.15 -17.06
N LEU A 605 52.68 -48.90 -17.53
CA LEU A 605 51.60 -47.93 -17.39
C LEU A 605 50.65 -48.02 -18.59
N ASP A 606 49.37 -47.75 -18.38
CA ASP A 606 48.34 -47.73 -19.43
C ASP A 606 48.60 -46.66 -20.52
N ARG A 607 49.38 -45.62 -20.18
CA ARG A 607 49.83 -44.55 -21.07
C ARG A 607 51.16 -43.95 -20.59
N THR A 608 51.88 -43.33 -21.51
CA THR A 608 53.17 -42.66 -21.23
C THR A 608 53.18 -41.17 -21.52
N VAL A 609 52.00 -40.60 -21.83
CA VAL A 609 51.77 -39.16 -22.05
C VAL A 609 50.60 -38.74 -21.17
N LEU A 610 50.78 -37.67 -20.40
CA LEU A 610 49.78 -37.13 -19.48
C LEU A 610 49.57 -35.63 -19.72
N ASP A 611 48.37 -35.25 -20.16
CA ASP A 611 47.94 -33.86 -20.10
C ASP A 611 47.68 -33.45 -18.63
N PRO A 612 47.58 -32.15 -18.31
CA PRO A 612 47.29 -31.71 -16.94
C PRO A 612 46.02 -32.35 -16.35
N GLY A 613 46.15 -32.97 -15.18
CA GLY A 613 45.09 -33.74 -14.53
C GLY A 613 44.87 -35.15 -15.09
N ASP A 614 45.57 -35.55 -16.15
CA ASP A 614 45.57 -36.94 -16.58
C ASP A 614 46.34 -37.82 -15.59
N VAL A 615 45.87 -39.06 -15.49
CA VAL A 615 46.50 -40.12 -14.71
C VAL A 615 46.97 -41.26 -15.62
N ALA A 616 48.18 -41.75 -15.35
CA ALA A 616 48.64 -43.05 -15.83
C ALA A 616 48.48 -44.04 -14.68
N VAL A 617 47.92 -45.21 -14.98
CA VAL A 617 47.75 -46.27 -14.01
C VAL A 617 48.57 -47.49 -14.41
N GLY A 618 49.21 -48.08 -13.42
CA GLY A 618 49.90 -49.37 -13.53
C GLY A 618 49.58 -50.23 -12.32
N THR A 619 49.70 -51.54 -12.48
CA THR A 619 49.56 -52.48 -11.37
C THR A 619 50.71 -53.46 -11.37
N ALA A 620 51.20 -53.80 -10.20
CA ALA A 620 52.17 -54.86 -10.04
C ALA A 620 51.92 -55.68 -8.77
N ASP A 621 52.11 -56.99 -8.86
CA ASP A 621 51.76 -57.93 -7.81
C ASP A 621 53.00 -58.32 -7.00
N TYR A 622 52.89 -58.23 -5.67
CA TYR A 622 53.88 -58.77 -4.75
C TYR A 622 53.25 -59.85 -3.86
N THR A 623 53.73 -61.09 -3.97
CA THR A 623 53.33 -62.17 -3.07
C THR A 623 54.09 -62.06 -1.74
N VAL A 624 53.37 -61.81 -0.65
CA VAL A 624 53.93 -61.66 0.70
C VAL A 624 54.57 -62.97 1.13
N ARG A 625 55.88 -62.92 1.37
CA ARG A 625 56.70 -64.09 1.66
C ARG A 625 56.80 -64.32 3.17
N PRO A 626 57.08 -65.55 3.64
CA PRO A 626 57.26 -65.82 5.06
C PRO A 626 58.36 -64.98 5.74
N GLU A 627 59.39 -64.56 4.98
CA GLU A 627 60.46 -63.66 5.43
C GLU A 627 60.03 -62.20 5.66
N ASP A 628 58.81 -61.82 5.25
CA ASP A 628 58.22 -60.49 5.46
C ASP A 628 57.58 -60.34 6.87
N LEU A 629 57.66 -61.39 7.70
CA LEU A 629 57.29 -61.35 9.12
C LEU A 629 58.53 -61.29 10.04
N PRO A 630 58.48 -60.48 11.11
CA PRO A 630 57.45 -59.49 11.42
C PRO A 630 57.52 -58.29 10.46
N GLY A 631 56.35 -57.81 10.02
CA GLY A 631 56.25 -56.63 9.17
C GLY A 631 56.76 -55.35 9.86
N PRO A 632 56.89 -54.25 9.11
CA PRO A 632 56.29 -54.03 7.80
C PRO A 632 57.18 -54.30 6.59
N VAL A 633 56.54 -54.55 5.44
CA VAL A 633 57.18 -54.48 4.10
C VAL A 633 57.10 -53.05 3.60
N VAL A 634 58.23 -52.45 3.27
CA VAL A 634 58.32 -51.13 2.64
C VAL A 634 58.67 -51.33 1.18
N ASN A 635 57.87 -50.75 0.28
CA ASN A 635 58.05 -50.84 -1.16
C ASN A 635 58.13 -49.42 -1.77
N ASN A 636 59.22 -49.04 -2.45
CA ASN A 636 59.39 -47.72 -3.06
C ASN A 636 59.25 -47.78 -4.58
N ALA A 637 58.73 -46.72 -5.18
CA ALA A 637 58.72 -46.55 -6.62
C ALA A 637 59.07 -45.12 -7.02
N THR A 638 59.67 -44.98 -8.20
CA THR A 638 60.05 -43.70 -8.80
C THR A 638 59.42 -43.59 -10.19
N ALA A 639 58.70 -42.51 -10.44
CA ALA A 639 58.18 -42.10 -11.74
C ALA A 639 59.05 -40.97 -12.33
N THR A 640 59.33 -41.00 -13.63
CA THR A 640 60.04 -39.93 -14.36
C THR A 640 59.38 -39.62 -15.69
N GLY A 641 59.49 -38.38 -16.17
CA GLY A 641 58.99 -37.93 -17.47
C GLY A 641 59.59 -36.60 -17.93
N ILE A 642 59.18 -36.10 -19.09
CA ILE A 642 59.63 -34.84 -19.70
C ILE A 642 58.43 -33.91 -19.90
N ALA A 643 58.40 -32.76 -19.23
CA ALA A 643 57.36 -31.76 -19.40
C ALA A 643 57.64 -30.83 -20.60
N ILE A 644 56.64 -30.58 -21.44
CA ILE A 644 56.75 -29.68 -22.60
C ILE A 644 56.46 -28.25 -22.17
N VAL A 645 57.49 -27.41 -22.03
CA VAL A 645 57.34 -25.98 -21.73
C VAL A 645 57.54 -25.15 -23.00
N ARG A 646 56.51 -24.43 -23.44
CA ARG A 646 56.65 -23.47 -24.55
C ARG A 646 57.07 -22.11 -24.00
N ILE A 647 58.38 -21.86 -23.92
CA ILE A 647 58.90 -20.53 -23.58
C ILE A 647 58.81 -19.65 -24.84
N ALA A 648 57.79 -18.78 -24.94
CA ALA A 648 57.84 -17.67 -25.88
C ALA A 648 58.79 -16.60 -25.32
N ARG A 649 60.06 -16.62 -25.73
CA ARG A 649 61.03 -15.56 -25.38
C ARG A 649 60.74 -14.30 -26.23
N PRO A 650 60.66 -13.08 -25.67
CA PRO A 650 60.16 -11.91 -26.41
C PRO A 650 61.07 -11.30 -27.50
N GLU A 651 62.25 -11.87 -27.80
CA GLU A 651 63.26 -11.16 -28.63
C GLU A 651 63.53 -11.70 -30.05
N ASP A 652 62.94 -12.81 -30.50
CA ASP A 652 63.19 -13.32 -31.86
C ASP A 652 61.93 -13.32 -32.76
N VAL A 653 61.57 -12.13 -33.25
CA VAL A 653 60.68 -11.98 -34.41
C VAL A 653 61.49 -11.48 -35.61
N SER A 654 62.45 -12.26 -36.06
CA SER A 654 62.82 -12.27 -37.48
C SER A 654 63.48 -13.59 -37.89
N GLN A 655 62.78 -14.32 -38.75
CA GLN A 655 63.26 -15.39 -39.64
C GLN A 655 63.70 -16.73 -39.00
N SER A 656 62.77 -17.70 -38.99
CA SER A 656 62.92 -19.12 -39.42
C SER A 656 62.01 -20.04 -38.58
N PRO A 657 61.21 -20.95 -39.17
CA PRO A 657 60.38 -21.88 -38.41
C PRO A 657 61.23 -23.06 -37.93
N GLY A 658 61.66 -22.98 -36.67
CA GLY A 658 62.42 -24.05 -36.01
C GLY A 658 62.69 -23.73 -34.55
N ALA A 659 61.64 -23.53 -33.75
CA ALA A 659 61.76 -23.43 -32.30
C ALA A 659 61.97 -24.83 -31.71
N GLY A 660 63.15 -25.08 -31.14
CA GLY A 660 63.44 -26.29 -30.37
C GLY A 660 62.55 -26.35 -29.12
N VAL A 661 62.02 -27.54 -28.85
CA VAL A 661 61.31 -27.86 -27.60
C VAL A 661 62.37 -28.22 -26.57
N ASP A 662 62.70 -27.31 -25.66
CA ASP A 662 63.47 -27.68 -24.46
C ASP A 662 62.48 -28.27 -23.45
N GLY A 663 62.61 -29.56 -23.18
CA GLY A 663 61.79 -30.26 -22.18
C GLY A 663 62.42 -30.20 -20.79
N GLU A 664 61.63 -29.94 -19.75
CA GLU A 664 62.06 -29.97 -18.35
C GLU A 664 61.81 -31.38 -17.77
N PRO A 665 62.83 -32.05 -17.17
CA PRO A 665 62.63 -33.35 -16.55
C PRO A 665 61.81 -33.23 -15.25
N VAL A 666 60.81 -34.09 -15.09
CA VAL A 666 60.00 -34.22 -13.87
C VAL A 666 60.15 -35.61 -13.25
N SER A 667 60.13 -35.70 -11.92
CA SER A 667 60.24 -36.97 -11.19
C SER A 667 59.41 -36.95 -9.90
N ALA A 668 58.81 -38.08 -9.55
CA ALA A 668 58.12 -38.29 -8.28
C ALA A 668 58.48 -39.65 -7.67
N GLU A 669 58.54 -39.73 -6.35
CA GLU A 669 58.80 -40.97 -5.61
C GLU A 669 57.69 -41.19 -4.58
N ASP A 670 57.27 -42.43 -4.40
CA ASP A 670 56.34 -42.80 -3.33
C ASP A 670 56.67 -44.18 -2.75
N SER A 671 56.39 -44.33 -1.45
CA SER A 671 56.69 -45.50 -0.65
C SER A 671 55.41 -46.04 -0.01
N ALA A 672 55.09 -47.29 -0.29
CA ALA A 672 53.99 -47.98 0.37
C ALA A 672 54.51 -48.87 1.50
N VAL A 673 53.90 -48.75 2.67
CA VAL A 673 54.17 -49.62 3.83
C VAL A 673 52.99 -50.53 4.06
N VAL A 674 53.22 -51.84 4.03
CA VAL A 674 52.18 -52.84 4.30
C VAL A 674 52.44 -53.47 5.67
N ASN A 675 51.50 -53.23 6.60
CA ASN A 675 51.48 -53.75 7.95
C ASN A 675 50.69 -55.05 8.01
N VAL A 676 51.37 -56.18 7.98
CA VAL A 676 50.75 -57.51 8.02
C VAL A 676 49.80 -57.68 9.28
N THR A 677 48.43 -57.47 9.17
CA THR A 677 47.36 -57.29 10.28
C THR A 677 45.82 -57.57 9.88
N ALA A 678 44.72 -56.93 10.44
CA ALA A 678 43.22 -57.06 10.09
C ALA A 678 42.25 -55.75 10.22
N PRO A 679 40.98 -55.55 9.64
CA PRO A 679 40.15 -54.22 9.41
C PRO A 679 38.78 -53.75 10.20
N PRO A 680 38.12 -52.49 10.03
CA PRO A 680 37.00 -51.77 10.87
C PRO A 680 35.51 -51.30 10.33
N PRO A 681 34.50 -50.65 11.09
CA PRO A 681 32.98 -50.43 10.81
C PRO A 681 32.26 -49.01 10.45
N LYS A 682 30.92 -48.90 10.05
CA LYS A 682 30.07 -47.71 9.52
C LYS A 682 28.51 -47.59 9.89
N ILE A 683 27.83 -46.39 9.92
CA ILE A 683 26.37 -46.10 10.24
C ILE A 683 25.56 -45.20 9.23
N ASN A 684 24.27 -45.49 8.93
CA ASN A 684 23.31 -44.69 8.12
C ASN A 684 21.95 -44.42 8.83
N VAL A 685 21.27 -43.29 8.56
CA VAL A 685 19.96 -42.90 9.18
C VAL A 685 18.98 -42.29 8.16
N ASN A 686 17.69 -42.63 8.24
CA ASN A 686 16.57 -42.09 7.45
C ASN A 686 15.39 -41.69 8.36
N LYS A 687 14.63 -40.65 7.97
CA LYS A 687 13.44 -40.19 8.71
C LYS A 687 12.33 -39.78 7.74
N THR A 688 11.10 -40.23 8.00
CA THR A 688 9.92 -39.92 7.17
C THR A 688 8.72 -39.58 8.03
N ALA A 689 7.87 -38.66 7.55
CA ALA A 689 6.55 -38.37 8.12
C ALA A 689 5.47 -38.96 7.21
N LEU A 690 4.53 -39.71 7.80
CA LEU A 690 3.41 -40.29 7.05
C LEU A 690 2.42 -39.22 6.58
N GLN A 691 2.14 -38.24 7.45
CA GLN A 691 1.32 -37.09 7.13
C GLN A 691 2.20 -35.92 6.71
N LYS A 692 2.00 -35.39 5.50
CA LYS A 692 2.71 -34.19 4.99
C LYS A 692 2.00 -32.88 5.31
N SER A 693 0.71 -32.94 5.65
CA SER A 693 -0.11 -31.81 6.09
C SER A 693 -1.12 -32.27 7.13
N VAL A 694 -1.28 -31.53 8.22
CA VAL A 694 -2.23 -31.81 9.31
C VAL A 694 -2.89 -30.53 9.85
N ARG A 695 -3.99 -30.65 10.61
CA ARG A 695 -4.60 -29.52 11.33
C ARG A 695 -3.99 -29.36 12.73
N PRO A 696 -4.11 -28.18 13.36
CA PRO A 696 -3.80 -28.03 14.78
C PRO A 696 -4.63 -29.01 15.64
N GLY A 697 -3.97 -29.79 16.49
CA GLY A 697 -4.58 -30.86 17.28
C GLY A 697 -4.54 -32.25 16.63
N ASP A 698 -4.16 -32.38 15.37
CA ASP A 698 -4.02 -33.69 14.71
C ASP A 698 -2.68 -34.36 15.07
N GLU A 699 -2.66 -35.69 14.95
CA GLU A 699 -1.49 -36.53 15.16
C GLU A 699 -0.64 -36.67 13.90
N ILE A 700 0.68 -36.72 14.10
CA ILE A 700 1.71 -36.93 13.08
C ILE A 700 2.52 -38.15 13.48
N THR A 701 2.67 -39.09 12.55
CA THR A 701 3.49 -40.29 12.70
C THR A 701 4.79 -40.14 11.93
N TYR A 702 5.91 -40.28 12.63
CA TYR A 702 7.26 -40.31 12.08
C TYR A 702 7.84 -41.72 12.14
N ILE A 703 8.53 -42.14 11.09
CA ILE A 703 9.32 -43.38 11.03
C ILE A 703 10.79 -42.99 10.91
N ILE A 704 11.62 -43.47 11.84
CA ILE A 704 13.07 -43.30 11.86
C ILE A 704 13.71 -44.67 11.66
N GLU A 705 14.58 -44.81 10.67
CA GLU A 705 15.28 -46.05 10.34
C GLU A 705 16.80 -45.84 10.43
N ILE A 706 17.50 -46.73 11.13
CA ILE A 706 18.95 -46.67 11.35
C ILE A 706 19.57 -48.00 10.92
N ASN A 707 20.71 -47.96 10.23
CA ASN A 707 21.42 -49.14 9.75
C ASN A 707 22.94 -49.06 10.04
N TYR A 708 23.46 -50.04 10.79
CA TYR A 708 24.86 -50.19 11.22
C TYR A 708 25.53 -51.36 10.48
N THR A 709 26.74 -51.18 9.97
CA THR A 709 27.48 -52.19 9.20
C THR A 709 28.92 -52.36 9.69
N LYS A 710 29.35 -53.61 9.93
CA LYS A 710 30.73 -54.00 10.31
C LYS A 710 31.15 -55.21 9.47
N GLN A 711 32.29 -55.15 8.77
CA GLN A 711 32.74 -56.22 7.87
C GLN A 711 33.70 -57.21 8.58
N GLY A 712 33.37 -58.51 8.54
CA GLY A 712 34.25 -59.60 8.98
C GLY A 712 33.97 -60.22 10.36
N GLU A 713 33.02 -59.68 11.13
CA GLU A 713 32.60 -60.20 12.45
C GLU A 713 31.06 -60.21 12.53
N PRO A 714 30.42 -61.11 13.32
CA PRO A 714 29.02 -60.94 13.70
C PRO A 714 28.80 -59.55 14.34
N ILE A 715 27.74 -58.84 13.96
CA ILE A 715 27.35 -57.60 14.65
C ILE A 715 26.82 -58.00 16.03
N ASN A 716 27.71 -58.15 17.01
CA ASN A 716 27.29 -58.22 18.41
C ASN A 716 26.73 -56.84 18.77
N SER A 717 25.51 -56.81 19.30
CA SER A 717 24.66 -55.63 19.46
C SER A 717 25.43 -54.35 19.85
N THR A 718 25.41 -53.35 18.97
CA THR A 718 26.04 -52.05 19.23
C THR A 718 24.97 -51.10 19.76
N SER A 719 25.22 -50.45 20.89
CA SER A 719 24.30 -49.48 21.46
C SER A 719 24.48 -48.11 20.80
N VAL A 720 23.36 -47.48 20.40
CA VAL A 720 23.34 -46.13 19.84
C VAL A 720 22.40 -45.22 20.61
N THR A 721 22.75 -43.93 20.68
CA THR A 721 21.88 -42.89 21.21
C THR A 721 21.20 -42.13 20.07
N VAL A 722 19.86 -42.06 20.11
CA VAL A 722 19.03 -41.35 19.14
C VAL A 722 18.37 -40.15 19.83
N ASN A 723 18.58 -38.94 19.32
CA ASN A 723 17.89 -37.73 19.78
C ASN A 723 17.04 -37.15 18.65
N ASP A 724 15.76 -36.94 18.89
CA ASP A 724 14.79 -36.32 17.97
C ASP A 724 14.35 -34.96 18.53
N THR A 725 14.30 -33.91 17.71
CA THR A 725 13.96 -32.54 18.14
C THR A 725 13.01 -31.83 17.19
N PHE A 726 12.07 -31.07 17.74
CA PHE A 726 11.03 -30.35 17.02
C PHE A 726 11.25 -28.83 17.06
N SER A 727 10.96 -28.15 15.95
CA SER A 727 11.03 -26.68 15.85
C SER A 727 9.97 -25.95 16.70
N ARG A 728 8.89 -26.63 17.08
CA ARG A 728 7.79 -26.10 17.91
C ARG A 728 7.31 -27.14 18.93
N PRO A 729 6.68 -26.72 20.05
CA PRO A 729 6.09 -27.64 21.02
C PRO A 729 5.04 -28.57 20.41
N VAL A 730 5.15 -29.86 20.68
CA VAL A 730 4.21 -30.93 20.35
C VAL A 730 3.83 -31.69 21.62
N GLU A 731 2.68 -32.36 21.60
CA GLU A 731 2.30 -33.32 22.63
C GLU A 731 2.81 -34.70 22.22
N PHE A 732 3.59 -35.34 23.09
CA PHE A 732 4.01 -36.71 22.86
C PHE A 732 2.83 -37.66 23.07
N VAL A 733 2.49 -38.46 22.06
CA VAL A 733 1.37 -39.42 22.13
C VAL A 733 1.88 -40.82 22.41
N SER A 734 2.76 -41.35 21.56
CA SER A 734 3.35 -42.69 21.73
C SER A 734 4.63 -42.84 20.91
N ALA A 735 5.43 -43.86 21.25
CA ALA A 735 6.51 -44.32 20.39
C ALA A 735 6.76 -45.83 20.57
N ASP A 736 7.28 -46.47 19.52
CA ASP A 736 7.74 -47.87 19.55
C ASP A 736 9.12 -47.97 18.85
N PRO A 737 10.19 -48.33 19.57
CA PRO A 737 10.27 -48.54 21.02
C PRO A 737 10.07 -47.24 21.83
N TRP A 738 9.82 -47.39 23.14
CA TRP A 738 9.55 -46.25 24.03
C TRP A 738 10.83 -45.47 24.37
N PRO A 739 10.85 -44.12 24.31
CA PRO A 739 12.03 -43.32 24.61
C PRO A 739 12.42 -43.38 26.09
N VAL A 740 13.73 -43.28 26.36
CA VAL A 740 14.30 -43.18 27.71
C VAL A 740 13.96 -41.82 28.35
N LYS A 741 13.88 -40.75 27.53
CA LYS A 741 13.44 -39.42 27.96
C LYS A 741 12.65 -38.73 26.85
N TRP A 742 11.65 -37.94 27.23
CA TRP A 742 10.84 -37.15 26.29
C TRP A 742 10.43 -35.81 26.90
N GLY A 743 10.18 -34.85 26.02
CA GLY A 743 9.65 -33.53 26.33
C GLY A 743 8.75 -33.04 25.18
N ASP A 744 8.29 -31.80 25.30
CA ASP A 744 7.40 -31.18 24.30
C ASP A 744 8.12 -30.75 23.02
N ARG A 745 9.46 -30.74 22.99
CA ARG A 745 10.25 -30.43 21.78
C ARG A 745 11.30 -31.48 21.44
N TRP A 746 11.40 -32.57 22.18
CA TRP A 746 12.46 -33.54 21.96
C TRP A 746 12.17 -34.91 22.57
N GLN A 747 12.78 -35.95 22.00
CA GLN A 747 12.74 -37.33 22.50
C GLN A 747 14.13 -37.96 22.38
N ARG A 748 14.42 -38.94 23.25
CA ARG A 748 15.71 -39.60 23.33
C ARG A 748 15.58 -41.09 23.58
N TRP A 749 16.29 -41.89 22.77
CA TRP A 749 16.40 -43.34 22.90
C TRP A 749 17.85 -43.76 23.11
N VAL A 750 18.03 -44.92 23.74
CA VAL A 750 19.29 -45.66 23.81
C VAL A 750 18.95 -47.10 23.46
N GLU A 751 19.25 -47.51 22.23
CA GLU A 751 18.81 -48.80 21.67
C GLU A 751 19.99 -49.64 21.20
N GLU A 752 19.80 -50.95 21.23
CA GLU A 752 20.73 -51.93 20.65
C GLU A 752 20.27 -52.29 19.23
N THR A 753 21.23 -52.43 18.31
CA THR A 753 20.93 -52.91 16.96
C THR A 753 20.45 -54.36 16.94
N ASP A 754 19.53 -54.70 16.04
CA ASP A 754 19.14 -56.09 15.79
C ASP A 754 20.29 -56.94 15.20
N GLU A 755 20.04 -58.24 14.97
CA GLU A 755 21.01 -59.19 14.37
C GLU A 755 21.53 -58.77 12.98
N ASN A 756 20.87 -57.81 12.32
CA ASN A 756 21.25 -57.25 11.02
C ASN A 756 21.79 -55.82 11.11
N GLY A 757 22.00 -55.27 12.31
CA GLY A 757 22.47 -53.90 12.50
C GLY A 757 21.39 -52.81 12.40
N ARG A 758 20.09 -53.14 12.48
CA ARG A 758 18.99 -52.19 12.24
C ARG A 758 18.26 -51.76 13.51
N ILE A 759 17.76 -50.52 13.51
CA ILE A 759 16.85 -49.97 14.52
C ILE A 759 15.75 -49.18 13.81
N ASN A 760 14.49 -49.45 14.16
CA ASN A 760 13.33 -48.73 13.65
C ASN A 760 12.56 -48.11 14.81
N ILE A 761 12.26 -46.81 14.73
CA ILE A 761 11.45 -46.09 15.72
C ILE A 761 10.24 -45.49 15.02
N THR A 762 9.05 -45.80 15.52
CA THR A 762 7.80 -45.14 15.15
C THR A 762 7.43 -44.15 16.24
N LEU A 763 7.33 -42.87 15.93
CA LEU A 763 7.00 -41.78 16.87
C LEU A 763 5.68 -41.13 16.46
N VAL A 764 4.72 -41.06 17.38
CA VAL A 764 3.46 -40.32 17.21
C VAL A 764 3.44 -39.12 18.14
N VAL A 765 3.26 -37.93 17.54
CA VAL A 765 3.11 -36.67 18.27
C VAL A 765 1.86 -35.94 17.80
N ARG A 766 1.28 -35.09 18.63
CA ARG A 766 0.13 -34.26 18.29
C ARG A 766 0.50 -32.79 18.31
N THR A 767 0.03 -32.03 17.33
CA THR A 767 0.25 -30.58 17.32
C THR A 767 -0.64 -29.91 18.37
N LYS A 768 -0.19 -28.79 18.97
CA LYS A 768 -1.03 -28.07 19.94
C LYS A 768 -2.17 -27.34 19.22
N LYS A 769 -3.37 -27.42 19.79
CA LYS A 769 -4.56 -26.65 19.38
C LYS A 769 -4.84 -25.60 20.46
N GLN A 770 -5.10 -24.36 20.04
CA GLN A 770 -5.53 -23.29 20.93
C GLN A 770 -6.80 -22.66 20.36
N ASP A 771 -7.89 -22.80 21.09
CA ASP A 771 -9.15 -22.14 20.77
C ASP A 771 -9.34 -20.95 21.73
N PHE A 772 -9.89 -19.86 21.21
CA PHE A 772 -10.35 -18.70 21.97
C PHE A 772 -11.76 -18.26 21.54
N THR A 773 -12.36 -17.48 22.43
CA THR A 773 -13.68 -16.88 22.31
C THR A 773 -13.54 -15.36 22.42
N PHE A 774 -14.14 -14.61 21.50
CA PHE A 774 -14.19 -13.15 21.54
C PHE A 774 -15.65 -12.69 21.43
N ASP A 775 -16.06 -11.77 22.30
CA ASP A 775 -17.39 -11.15 22.30
C ASP A 775 -17.20 -9.64 22.45
N MET A 776 -17.94 -8.87 21.65
CA MET A 776 -17.92 -7.42 21.65
C MET A 776 -19.35 -6.90 21.45
N GLU A 777 -19.66 -5.83 22.16
CA GLU A 777 -20.87 -5.03 22.01
C GLU A 777 -20.42 -3.57 22.12
N GLN A 778 -20.70 -2.78 21.10
CA GLN A 778 -20.28 -1.38 21.02
C GLN A 778 -21.36 -0.50 20.40
N GLY A 779 -21.37 0.77 20.82
CA GLY A 779 -22.23 1.80 20.26
C GLY A 779 -21.44 3.11 20.12
N ILE A 780 -21.57 3.78 18.99
CA ILE A 780 -20.90 5.05 18.68
C ILE A 780 -21.90 5.99 18.06
N SER A 781 -22.03 7.20 18.60
CA SER A 781 -22.87 8.24 18.01
C SER A 781 -22.24 9.63 18.09
N GLY A 782 -22.47 10.47 17.09
CA GLY A 782 -21.98 11.85 17.05
C GLY A 782 -21.96 12.48 15.66
N GLU A 783 -21.46 13.71 15.59
CA GLU A 783 -21.17 14.42 14.34
C GLU A 783 -19.66 14.56 14.21
N GLY A 784 -19.11 14.20 13.04
CA GLY A 784 -17.67 14.14 12.90
C GLY A 784 -17.20 13.50 11.61
N PHE A 785 -15.95 13.06 11.64
CA PHE A 785 -15.35 12.20 10.63
C PHE A 785 -15.11 10.81 11.22
N VAL A 786 -15.50 9.77 10.49
CA VAL A 786 -15.31 8.36 10.85
C VAL A 786 -14.37 7.71 9.87
N ASN A 787 -13.43 6.91 10.39
CA ASN A 787 -12.59 6.00 9.61
C ASN A 787 -12.30 4.76 10.47
N VAL A 788 -12.89 3.62 10.10
CA VAL A 788 -12.81 2.37 10.86
C VAL A 788 -12.46 1.21 9.93
N ALA A 789 -11.58 0.33 10.39
CA ALA A 789 -11.26 -0.91 9.72
C ALA A 789 -11.14 -2.04 10.75
N SER A 790 -11.89 -3.12 10.55
CA SER A 790 -11.87 -4.30 11.40
C SER A 790 -11.69 -5.57 10.58
N ASP A 791 -10.85 -6.50 11.05
CA ASP A 791 -10.57 -7.78 10.40
C ASP A 791 -10.63 -8.93 11.43
N TYR A 792 -11.41 -9.96 11.13
CA TYR A 792 -11.64 -11.12 11.99
C TYR A 792 -11.39 -12.42 11.20
N ASP A 793 -10.55 -13.33 11.72
CA ASP A 793 -10.26 -14.62 11.07
C ASP A 793 -10.19 -15.75 12.13
N THR A 794 -10.97 -16.82 11.94
CA THR A 794 -10.98 -17.99 12.84
C THR A 794 -9.93 -19.05 12.48
N ALA A 795 -9.19 -18.87 11.37
CA ALA A 795 -8.07 -19.71 11.00
C ALA A 795 -6.80 -19.28 11.77
N PRO A 796 -6.15 -20.18 12.52
CA PRO A 796 -4.88 -19.88 13.14
C PRO A 796 -3.77 -19.74 12.08
N PRO A 797 -2.71 -18.97 12.35
CA PRO A 797 -1.56 -18.86 11.45
C PRO A 797 -0.96 -20.24 11.14
N SER A 798 -0.80 -20.54 9.85
CA SER A 798 -0.16 -21.79 9.41
C SER A 798 1.35 -21.78 9.64
N TYR A 799 1.95 -22.95 9.88
CA TYR A 799 3.40 -23.08 10.09
C TYR A 799 3.94 -24.43 9.62
N ILE A 800 5.26 -24.52 9.42
CA ILE A 800 5.96 -25.77 9.14
C ILE A 800 6.57 -26.32 10.43
N LEU A 801 6.17 -27.53 10.81
CA LEU A 801 6.81 -28.27 11.89
C LEU A 801 8.00 -29.05 11.32
N THR A 802 9.20 -28.73 11.78
CA THR A 802 10.44 -29.45 11.41
C THR A 802 10.81 -30.40 12.54
N ASN A 803 11.07 -31.67 12.21
CA ASN A 803 11.52 -32.69 13.13
C ASN A 803 12.89 -33.23 12.70
N VAL A 804 13.89 -33.15 13.57
CA VAL A 804 15.29 -33.46 13.28
C VAL A 804 15.78 -34.61 14.16
N VAL A 805 16.29 -35.67 13.54
CA VAL A 805 16.92 -36.80 14.26
C VAL A 805 18.44 -36.76 14.14
N THR A 806 19.12 -37.05 15.25
CA THR A 806 20.58 -37.19 15.34
C THR A 806 20.94 -38.52 16.01
N VAL A 807 21.92 -39.24 15.46
CA VAL A 807 22.34 -40.56 15.95
C VAL A 807 23.83 -40.56 16.26
N ARG A 808 24.19 -41.15 17.41
CA ARG A 808 25.57 -41.28 17.89
C ARG A 808 25.81 -42.69 18.42
N ASP A 809 27.04 -43.18 18.32
CA ASP A 809 27.48 -44.38 19.05
C ASP A 809 27.42 -44.08 20.56
N ALA A 810 26.90 -45.01 21.38
CA ALA A 810 26.80 -44.81 22.82
C ALA A 810 28.16 -44.62 23.53
N ASN A 811 29.25 -45.10 22.93
CA ASN A 811 30.61 -45.03 23.48
C ASN A 811 31.49 -43.96 22.82
N SER A 812 30.98 -43.20 21.85
CA SER A 812 31.70 -42.12 21.17
C SER A 812 31.03 -40.76 21.39
N SER A 813 31.82 -39.70 21.52
CA SER A 813 31.31 -38.33 21.60
C SER A 813 30.85 -37.77 20.25
N ASP A 814 31.26 -38.38 19.14
CA ASP A 814 31.10 -37.83 17.80
C ASP A 814 29.72 -38.13 17.20
N VAL A 815 29.17 -37.12 16.50
CA VAL A 815 27.91 -37.27 15.76
C VAL A 815 28.18 -38.07 14.49
N MET A 816 27.59 -39.25 14.39
CA MET A 816 27.85 -40.16 13.28
C MET A 816 26.91 -39.89 12.09
N ASN A 817 25.66 -39.44 12.34
CA ASN A 817 24.71 -39.09 11.27
C ASN A 817 23.52 -38.22 11.75
N LYS A 818 22.89 -37.45 10.85
CA LYS A 818 21.74 -36.54 11.10
C LYS A 818 20.81 -36.48 9.88
N THR A 819 19.49 -36.45 10.10
CA THR A 819 18.49 -36.18 9.05
C THR A 819 17.26 -35.44 9.63
N SER A 820 16.38 -34.92 8.78
CA SER A 820 15.22 -34.12 9.18
C SER A 820 14.02 -34.32 8.26
N GLU A 821 12.83 -34.01 8.75
CA GLU A 821 11.56 -34.10 8.04
C GLU A 821 10.64 -32.93 8.39
N THR A 822 9.74 -32.54 7.49
CA THR A 822 8.85 -31.39 7.67
C THR A 822 7.37 -31.73 7.41
N VAL A 823 6.47 -31.14 8.19
CA VAL A 823 5.01 -31.26 8.04
C VAL A 823 4.35 -29.88 8.07
N PHE A 824 3.46 -29.60 7.13
CA PHE A 824 2.66 -28.38 7.13
C PHE A 824 1.51 -28.49 8.13
N VAL A 825 1.34 -27.47 8.99
CA VAL A 825 0.26 -27.40 9.97
C VAL A 825 -0.59 -26.18 9.69
N GLY A 826 -1.86 -26.39 9.39
CA GLY A 826 -2.82 -25.32 9.09
C GLY A 826 -4.24 -25.83 8.98
N GLU A 827 -5.21 -24.93 9.12
CA GLU A 827 -6.62 -25.23 8.93
C GLU A 827 -7.34 -24.04 8.29
N VAL A 828 -8.46 -24.32 7.62
CA VAL A 828 -9.33 -23.29 7.04
C VAL A 828 -10.36 -22.84 8.07
N GLY A 829 -10.77 -21.58 7.97
CA GLY A 829 -11.74 -20.95 8.86
C GLY A 829 -12.69 -20.03 8.11
N THR A 830 -13.39 -19.21 8.88
CA THR A 830 -14.24 -18.10 8.46
C THR A 830 -13.54 -16.78 8.71
N GLU A 831 -13.85 -15.81 7.86
CA GLU A 831 -13.28 -14.46 7.87
C GLU A 831 -14.39 -13.43 7.69
N LEU A 832 -14.27 -12.29 8.36
CA LEU A 832 -15.12 -11.12 8.22
C LEU A 832 -14.27 -9.86 8.32
N SER A 833 -14.45 -8.93 7.39
CA SER A 833 -13.79 -7.62 7.41
C SER A 833 -14.80 -6.51 7.19
N THR A 834 -14.68 -5.41 7.92
CA THR A 834 -15.49 -4.19 7.73
C THR A 834 -14.61 -2.97 7.50
N ARG A 835 -15.07 -2.04 6.67
CA ARG A 835 -14.43 -0.75 6.37
C ARG A 835 -15.48 0.33 6.36
N GLU A 836 -15.23 1.45 7.03
CA GLU A 836 -16.18 2.55 7.14
C GLU A 836 -15.45 3.89 7.09
N HIS A 837 -15.99 4.83 6.32
CA HIS A 837 -15.39 6.14 6.10
C HIS A 837 -16.44 7.18 5.72
N GLY A 838 -16.41 8.37 6.32
CA GLY A 838 -17.28 9.48 5.92
C GLY A 838 -17.30 10.62 6.94
N SER A 839 -17.94 11.73 6.57
CA SER A 839 -18.16 12.88 7.46
C SER A 839 -19.64 13.24 7.58
N GLY A 840 -20.05 13.70 8.75
CA GLY A 840 -21.42 14.12 9.07
C GLY A 840 -21.92 13.48 10.35
N SER A 841 -23.24 13.25 10.44
CA SER A 841 -23.82 12.53 11.57
C SER A 841 -23.64 11.02 11.39
N TYR A 842 -23.32 10.33 12.46
CA TYR A 842 -23.10 8.90 12.50
C TYR A 842 -23.61 8.33 13.82
N ASP A 843 -24.38 7.26 13.74
CA ASP A 843 -24.87 6.45 14.84
C ASP A 843 -24.72 4.98 14.45
N SER A 844 -24.07 4.17 15.27
CA SER A 844 -23.89 2.75 15.00
C SER A 844 -23.89 1.92 16.27
N GLU A 845 -24.56 0.77 16.22
CA GLU A 845 -24.48 -0.29 17.22
C GLU A 845 -23.94 -1.56 16.57
N GLU A 846 -23.06 -2.29 17.25
CA GLU A 846 -22.45 -3.52 16.73
C GLU A 846 -22.28 -4.57 17.81
N VAL A 847 -22.75 -5.78 17.53
CA VAL A 847 -22.56 -6.97 18.35
C VAL A 847 -21.78 -8.02 17.55
N LEU A 848 -20.57 -8.34 17.99
CA LEU A 848 -19.72 -9.35 17.37
C LEU A 848 -19.42 -10.50 18.32
N ARG A 849 -19.60 -11.74 17.83
CA ARG A 849 -19.25 -12.97 18.55
C ARG A 849 -18.42 -13.88 17.66
N MET A 850 -17.24 -14.25 18.15
CA MET A 850 -16.32 -15.14 17.44
C MET A 850 -15.92 -16.31 18.32
N ARG A 851 -15.92 -17.51 17.75
CA ARG A 851 -15.50 -18.77 18.40
C ARG A 851 -14.65 -19.58 17.43
N THR A 852 -13.36 -19.70 17.71
CA THR A 852 -12.42 -20.46 16.87
C THR A 852 -12.65 -21.97 16.90
N GLU A 853 -13.26 -22.49 17.98
CA GLU A 853 -13.58 -23.92 18.11
C GLU A 853 -14.54 -24.37 17.02
N ASN A 854 -15.67 -23.69 16.82
CA ASN A 854 -16.63 -23.99 15.75
C ASN A 854 -16.45 -23.10 14.50
N LYS A 855 -15.29 -22.45 14.36
CA LYS A 855 -14.99 -21.54 13.23
C LYS A 855 -16.11 -20.53 12.97
N SER A 856 -16.73 -20.04 14.04
CA SER A 856 -17.92 -19.20 13.94
C SER A 856 -17.60 -17.72 14.10
N ILE A 857 -18.21 -16.90 13.25
CA ILE A 857 -18.25 -15.44 13.36
C ILE A 857 -19.71 -15.03 13.19
N SER A 858 -20.23 -14.23 14.13
CA SER A 858 -21.56 -13.64 14.09
C SER A 858 -21.42 -12.14 14.30
N MET A 859 -21.91 -11.33 13.37
CA MET A 859 -21.99 -9.88 13.47
C MET A 859 -23.44 -9.46 13.26
N GLU A 860 -23.95 -8.61 14.15
CA GLU A 860 -25.18 -7.84 13.97
C GLU A 860 -24.76 -6.37 14.07
N LYS A 861 -25.10 -5.55 13.07
CA LYS A 861 -24.67 -4.16 13.00
C LYS A 861 -25.79 -3.26 12.46
N ASP A 862 -26.12 -2.25 13.25
CA ASP A 862 -27.06 -1.20 12.92
C ASP A 862 -26.29 0.11 12.69
N VAL A 863 -26.62 0.84 11.62
CA VAL A 863 -25.96 2.09 11.26
C VAL A 863 -26.96 3.08 10.68
N SER A 864 -26.94 4.30 11.23
CA SER A 864 -27.59 5.48 10.66
C SER A 864 -26.54 6.58 10.43
N ALA A 865 -26.35 6.98 9.19
CA ALA A 865 -25.33 7.95 8.80
C ALA A 865 -25.88 8.96 7.78
N THR A 866 -25.65 10.25 8.01
CA THR A 866 -26.04 11.32 7.07
C THR A 866 -24.83 12.21 6.78
N TYR A 867 -24.58 12.48 5.52
CA TYR A 867 -23.43 13.25 5.07
C TYR A 867 -23.57 14.72 5.45
N ALA A 868 -22.52 15.26 6.06
CA ALA A 868 -22.30 16.70 6.19
C ALA A 868 -20.80 17.01 6.22
N PRO A 869 -20.34 18.12 5.61
CA PRO A 869 -18.99 18.62 5.82
C PRO A 869 -18.75 18.88 7.31
N THR A 870 -17.61 18.45 7.83
CA THR A 870 -17.24 18.61 9.24
C THR A 870 -15.90 19.33 9.34
N THR A 871 -15.84 20.36 10.16
CA THR A 871 -14.62 21.13 10.40
C THR A 871 -14.01 20.79 11.75
N LEU A 872 -12.73 20.39 11.76
CA LEU A 872 -11.93 20.20 12.96
C LEU A 872 -11.07 21.45 13.21
N GLY A 873 -11.33 22.15 14.31
CA GLY A 873 -10.51 23.28 14.75
C GLY A 873 -9.16 22.83 15.30
N LEU A 874 -8.08 23.43 14.79
CA LEU A 874 -6.71 23.28 15.26
C LEU A 874 -6.25 24.53 16.02
N TYR A 875 -5.13 24.42 16.75
CA TYR A 875 -4.54 25.54 17.48
C TYR A 875 -4.22 26.73 16.55
N ASN A 876 -4.39 27.96 17.06
CA ASN A 876 -4.26 29.25 16.35
C ASN A 876 -5.32 29.50 15.26
N GLY A 877 -6.54 29.00 15.41
CA GLY A 877 -7.63 29.31 14.48
C GLY A 877 -7.50 28.67 13.10
N ARG A 878 -6.63 27.66 12.96
CA ARG A 878 -6.54 26.82 11.77
C ARG A 878 -7.66 25.80 11.77
N VAL A 879 -8.11 25.36 10.61
CA VAL A 879 -9.17 24.36 10.46
C VAL A 879 -8.76 23.26 9.48
N VAL A 880 -9.23 22.04 9.71
CA VAL A 880 -9.20 20.94 8.75
C VAL A 880 -10.64 20.59 8.41
N GLU A 881 -10.98 20.61 7.13
CA GLU A 881 -12.32 20.28 6.66
C GLU A 881 -12.35 18.85 6.09
N TYR A 882 -13.30 18.06 6.58
CA TYR A 882 -13.62 16.75 6.04
C TYR A 882 -14.96 16.85 5.32
N SER A 883 -14.98 16.54 4.03
CA SER A 883 -16.18 16.62 3.18
C SER A 883 -16.46 15.32 2.44
N SER A 884 -16.02 14.18 2.98
CA SER A 884 -16.27 12.88 2.36
C SER A 884 -17.69 12.37 2.58
N ARG A 885 -18.34 11.97 1.50
CA ARG A 885 -19.56 11.14 1.57
C ARG A 885 -19.28 9.78 2.20
N TRP A 886 -20.34 9.12 2.65
CA TRP A 886 -20.25 7.84 3.35
C TRP A 886 -19.85 6.71 2.39
N SER A 887 -18.89 5.90 2.83
CA SER A 887 -18.49 4.64 2.22
C SER A 887 -18.39 3.59 3.32
N GLN A 888 -19.11 2.49 3.17
CA GLN A 888 -19.10 1.37 4.10
C GLN A 888 -18.99 0.07 3.34
N GLU A 889 -18.30 -0.92 3.87
CA GLU A 889 -18.10 -2.21 3.22
C GLU A 889 -17.97 -3.31 4.28
N ALA A 890 -18.70 -4.40 4.09
CA ALA A 890 -18.56 -5.64 4.81
C ALA A 890 -18.27 -6.78 3.82
N ARG A 891 -17.23 -7.56 4.09
CA ARG A 891 -16.88 -8.76 3.31
C ARG A 891 -16.71 -9.93 4.24
N ALA A 892 -17.38 -11.03 3.92
CA ALA A 892 -17.28 -12.26 4.69
C ALA A 892 -16.91 -13.44 3.78
N LYS A 893 -16.09 -14.35 4.28
CA LYS A 893 -15.65 -15.53 3.54
C LYS A 893 -15.68 -16.76 4.43
N ASN A 894 -16.45 -17.75 4.02
CA ASN A 894 -16.41 -19.08 4.60
C ASN A 894 -15.48 -19.98 3.78
N ARG A 895 -14.21 -20.09 4.17
CA ARG A 895 -13.23 -20.93 3.47
C ARG A 895 -13.50 -22.43 3.66
N ILE A 896 -14.45 -22.81 4.51
CA ILE A 896 -14.86 -24.20 4.78
C ILE A 896 -15.94 -24.62 3.80
N THR A 897 -17.01 -23.83 3.67
CA THR A 897 -18.12 -24.12 2.76
C THR A 897 -17.85 -23.62 1.34
N GLY A 898 -16.94 -22.65 1.16
CA GLY A 898 -16.67 -22.00 -0.12
C GLY A 898 -17.61 -20.84 -0.43
N ALA A 899 -18.34 -20.32 0.57
CA ALA A 899 -19.16 -19.13 0.45
C ALA A 899 -18.33 -17.84 0.58
N SER A 900 -18.75 -16.78 -0.11
CA SER A 900 -18.20 -15.43 -0.01
C SER A 900 -19.34 -14.44 -0.18
N MET A 901 -19.32 -13.38 0.62
CA MET A 901 -20.42 -12.45 0.81
C MET A 901 -19.84 -11.05 0.80
N THR A 902 -20.52 -10.09 0.19
CA THR A 902 -20.08 -8.70 0.12
C THR A 902 -21.30 -7.80 0.15
N GLU A 903 -21.18 -6.75 0.93
CA GLU A 903 -22.10 -5.64 1.00
C GLU A 903 -21.24 -4.37 1.02
N ALA A 904 -21.49 -3.42 0.12
CA ALA A 904 -20.75 -2.18 0.08
C ALA A 904 -21.63 -1.01 -0.33
N TYR A 905 -21.56 0.09 0.41
CA TYR A 905 -22.18 1.37 0.09
C TYR A 905 -21.09 2.38 -0.22
N ARG A 906 -21.27 3.20 -1.27
CA ARG A 906 -20.28 4.18 -1.72
C ARG A 906 -20.95 5.50 -2.07
N TYR A 907 -20.24 6.59 -1.80
CA TYR A 907 -20.68 7.95 -2.11
C TYR A 907 -22.07 8.31 -1.55
N ALA A 908 -22.46 7.67 -0.45
CA ALA A 908 -23.79 7.80 0.09
C ALA A 908 -23.96 9.11 0.88
N THR A 909 -25.07 9.79 0.64
CA THR A 909 -25.49 10.97 1.41
C THR A 909 -26.32 10.59 2.62
N SER A 910 -27.01 9.45 2.58
CA SER A 910 -27.69 8.85 3.73
C SER A 910 -27.62 7.34 3.67
N ILE A 911 -27.42 6.70 4.81
CA ILE A 911 -27.48 5.25 5.01
C ILE A 911 -28.26 5.02 6.31
N ASP A 912 -29.33 4.22 6.25
CA ASP A 912 -29.99 3.61 7.41
C ASP A 912 -30.04 2.10 7.15
N ARG A 913 -29.41 1.30 8.02
CA ARG A 913 -29.09 -0.09 7.68
C ARG A 913 -28.96 -0.97 8.92
N GLU A 914 -29.58 -2.14 8.85
CA GLU A 914 -29.36 -3.29 9.73
C GLU A 914 -28.73 -4.43 8.91
N SER A 915 -27.63 -5.01 9.40
CA SER A 915 -26.94 -6.10 8.71
C SER A 915 -26.48 -7.18 9.66
N LYS A 916 -26.74 -8.43 9.27
CA LYS A 916 -26.36 -9.61 10.03
C LYS A 916 -25.57 -10.59 9.17
N PHE A 917 -24.40 -10.96 9.67
CA PHE A 917 -23.54 -11.99 9.08
C PHE A 917 -23.35 -13.09 10.10
N PHE A 918 -23.68 -14.32 9.74
CA PHE A 918 -23.42 -15.51 10.55
C PHE A 918 -22.69 -16.55 9.71
N LEU A 919 -21.50 -16.96 10.14
CA LEU A 919 -20.71 -17.98 9.47
C LEU A 919 -20.29 -19.02 10.50
N ASP A 920 -20.37 -20.31 10.16
CA ASP A 920 -19.77 -21.39 10.95
C ASP A 920 -19.20 -22.51 10.05
N ARG A 921 -18.94 -23.71 10.59
CA ARG A 921 -18.42 -24.84 9.80
C ARG A 921 -19.37 -25.35 8.71
N ASN A 922 -20.67 -25.13 8.84
CA ASN A 922 -21.72 -25.76 8.05
C ASN A 922 -22.59 -24.76 7.29
N GLU A 923 -22.68 -23.52 7.79
CA GLU A 923 -23.66 -22.54 7.37
C GLU A 923 -23.04 -21.16 7.14
N SER A 924 -23.63 -20.37 6.25
CA SER A 924 -23.33 -18.95 6.06
C SER A 924 -24.60 -18.18 5.72
N VAL A 925 -24.97 -17.23 6.58
CA VAL A 925 -26.18 -16.41 6.46
C VAL A 925 -25.79 -14.93 6.39
N MET A 926 -26.42 -14.21 5.46
CA MET A 926 -26.31 -12.76 5.30
C MET A 926 -27.74 -12.22 5.21
N GLU A 927 -28.08 -11.32 6.11
CA GLU A 927 -29.34 -10.60 6.15
C GLU A 927 -29.02 -9.11 6.11
N ILE A 928 -29.68 -8.38 5.22
CA ILE A 928 -29.52 -6.95 4.98
C ILE A 928 -30.92 -6.34 4.96
N ASP A 929 -31.16 -5.28 5.73
CA ASP A 929 -32.27 -4.34 5.53
C ASP A 929 -31.65 -2.94 5.50
N SER A 930 -31.78 -2.25 4.36
CA SER A 930 -31.10 -0.99 4.12
C SER A 930 -32.00 0.00 3.39
N GLU A 931 -31.91 1.27 3.77
CA GLU A 931 -32.44 2.43 3.05
C GLU A 931 -31.28 3.42 2.84
N PHE A 932 -30.97 3.76 1.60
CA PHE A 932 -29.82 4.59 1.30
C PHE A 932 -30.05 5.51 0.09
N ASP A 933 -29.29 6.61 0.06
CA ASP A 933 -29.12 7.46 -1.11
C ASP A 933 -27.63 7.47 -1.46
N GLY A 934 -27.27 6.84 -2.58
CA GLY A 934 -25.88 6.62 -2.97
C GLY A 934 -25.72 5.46 -3.93
N MET A 935 -24.61 4.73 -3.83
CA MET A 935 -24.37 3.49 -4.57
C MET A 935 -24.29 2.32 -3.60
N ALA A 936 -24.84 1.16 -3.97
CA ALA A 936 -24.66 -0.09 -3.24
C ALA A 936 -24.25 -1.23 -4.17
N GLU A 937 -23.35 -2.09 -3.70
CA GLU A 937 -22.95 -3.36 -4.32
C GLU A 937 -23.25 -4.48 -3.32
N ILE A 938 -24.13 -5.40 -3.68
CA ILE A 938 -24.47 -6.58 -2.87
C ILE A 938 -24.12 -7.83 -3.66
N GLY A 939 -23.40 -8.75 -3.02
CA GLY A 939 -22.85 -9.92 -3.69
C GLY A 939 -22.83 -11.15 -2.79
N PHE A 940 -23.14 -12.28 -3.39
CA PHE A 940 -22.97 -13.59 -2.75
C PHE A 940 -22.46 -14.61 -3.76
N PHE A 941 -21.55 -15.45 -3.31
CA PHE A 941 -20.86 -16.40 -4.17
C PHE A 941 -20.63 -17.71 -3.43
N LYS A 942 -21.06 -18.84 -4.01
CA LYS A 942 -20.91 -20.17 -3.43
C LYS A 942 -20.23 -21.13 -4.39
N MET A 943 -19.03 -21.58 -4.02
CA MET A 943 -18.32 -22.64 -4.74
C MET A 943 -18.85 -24.04 -4.40
N PRO A 944 -18.71 -25.03 -5.32
CA PRO A 944 -19.08 -26.41 -5.04
C PRO A 944 -18.32 -27.07 -3.87
N SER A 945 -17.08 -26.62 -3.63
CA SER A 945 -16.24 -27.05 -2.51
C SER A 945 -15.14 -26.02 -2.21
N ASN A 946 -14.55 -26.10 -1.02
CA ASN A 946 -13.37 -25.32 -0.62
C ASN A 946 -12.08 -25.65 -1.39
N THR A 947 -12.07 -26.73 -2.17
CA THR A 947 -10.96 -27.13 -3.06
C THR A 947 -11.23 -26.81 -4.53
N SER A 948 -12.32 -26.10 -4.82
CA SER A 948 -12.70 -25.75 -6.19
C SER A 948 -11.63 -24.86 -6.83
N GLY A 949 -11.18 -25.24 -8.02
CA GLY A 949 -10.16 -24.48 -8.75
C GLY A 949 -10.70 -23.17 -9.34
N PRO A 950 -9.82 -22.31 -9.89
CA PRO A 950 -10.19 -20.98 -10.42
C PRO A 950 -11.17 -20.98 -11.59
N ARG A 951 -11.38 -22.14 -12.24
CA ARG A 951 -12.29 -22.32 -13.38
C ARG A 951 -13.58 -23.07 -13.02
N SER A 952 -13.78 -23.42 -11.76
CA SER A 952 -15.00 -24.11 -11.32
C SER A 952 -16.20 -23.18 -11.49
N THR A 953 -17.31 -23.69 -12.03
CA THR A 953 -18.58 -22.95 -12.07
C THR A 953 -19.16 -22.89 -10.65
N PRO A 954 -19.54 -21.70 -10.16
CA PRO A 954 -20.17 -21.56 -8.85
C PRO A 954 -21.50 -22.30 -8.81
N THR A 955 -21.88 -22.83 -7.65
CA THR A 955 -23.22 -23.38 -7.43
C THR A 955 -24.26 -22.24 -7.46
N PHE A 956 -23.91 -21.09 -6.88
CA PHE A 956 -24.72 -19.89 -6.88
C PHE A 956 -23.82 -18.65 -6.95
N GLU A 957 -24.21 -17.67 -7.76
CA GLU A 957 -23.56 -16.37 -7.90
C GLU A 957 -24.65 -15.30 -7.96
N LEU A 958 -24.54 -14.31 -7.09
CA LEU A 958 -25.41 -13.14 -6.94
C LEU A 958 -24.52 -11.91 -7.04
N ARG A 959 -24.91 -10.96 -7.90
CA ARG A 959 -24.29 -9.63 -8.00
C ARG A 959 -25.37 -8.61 -8.27
N GLU A 960 -25.43 -7.57 -7.46
CA GLU A 960 -26.38 -6.48 -7.56
C GLU A 960 -25.68 -5.15 -7.37
N ASP A 961 -25.92 -4.24 -8.30
CA ASP A 961 -25.45 -2.86 -8.25
C ASP A 961 -26.67 -1.93 -8.26
N TYR A 962 -26.72 -1.01 -7.30
CA TYR A 962 -27.72 0.03 -7.16
C TYR A 962 -27.04 1.39 -7.19
N ALA A 963 -27.62 2.38 -7.87
CA ALA A 963 -27.20 3.78 -7.74
C ALA A 963 -28.40 4.73 -7.81
N GLY A 964 -28.66 5.43 -6.72
CA GLY A 964 -29.86 6.25 -6.50
C GLY A 964 -30.38 6.09 -5.07
N SER A 965 -31.68 6.26 -4.91
CA SER A 965 -32.35 6.11 -3.61
C SER A 965 -33.13 4.80 -3.60
N PHE A 966 -32.74 3.88 -2.72
CA PHE A 966 -33.31 2.54 -2.66
C PHE A 966 -33.51 2.07 -1.23
N ARG A 967 -34.55 1.24 -1.06
CA ARG A 967 -34.70 0.35 0.08
C ARG A 967 -34.49 -1.09 -0.40
N VAL A 968 -33.61 -1.82 0.26
CA VAL A 968 -33.23 -3.19 -0.10
C VAL A 968 -33.25 -4.05 1.15
N SER A 969 -34.09 -5.09 1.13
CA SER A 969 -34.11 -6.17 2.10
C SER A 969 -33.74 -7.48 1.42
N GLU A 970 -32.66 -8.12 1.86
CA GLU A 970 -32.14 -9.35 1.30
C GLU A 970 -31.75 -10.35 2.38
N ARG A 971 -31.99 -11.63 2.11
CA ARG A 971 -31.53 -12.74 2.93
C ARG A 971 -30.96 -13.83 2.05
N VAL A 972 -29.70 -14.18 2.30
CA VAL A 972 -29.05 -15.35 1.72
C VAL A 972 -28.73 -16.33 2.85
N ASP A 973 -29.25 -17.56 2.73
CA ASP A 973 -28.99 -18.66 3.65
C ASP A 973 -28.33 -19.81 2.87
N GLU A 974 -27.07 -20.09 3.21
CA GLU A 974 -26.31 -21.21 2.67
C GLU A 974 -26.15 -22.32 3.70
N TYR A 975 -26.76 -23.47 3.42
CA TYR A 975 -26.58 -24.69 4.20
C TYR A 975 -26.16 -25.86 3.31
N GLY A 976 -24.97 -26.40 3.57
CA GLY A 976 -24.43 -27.57 2.87
C GLY A 976 -24.11 -27.32 1.39
N ARG A 977 -24.99 -27.79 0.49
CA ARG A 977 -24.84 -27.63 -0.98
C ARG A 977 -25.89 -26.70 -1.58
N GLY A 978 -26.89 -26.30 -0.81
CA GLY A 978 -27.97 -25.44 -1.24
C GLY A 978 -27.74 -24.01 -0.75
N VAL A 979 -28.38 -23.09 -1.46
CA VAL A 979 -28.54 -21.68 -1.14
C VAL A 979 -30.03 -21.36 -1.31
N SER A 980 -30.60 -20.73 -0.29
CA SER A 980 -31.88 -20.02 -0.34
C SER A 980 -31.60 -18.53 -0.40
N TYR A 981 -32.31 -17.82 -1.25
CA TYR A 981 -32.19 -16.38 -1.41
C TYR A 981 -33.57 -15.75 -1.51
N GLU A 982 -33.77 -14.69 -0.74
CA GLU A 982 -34.99 -13.89 -0.70
C GLU A 982 -34.59 -12.41 -0.83
N LYS A 983 -35.32 -11.67 -1.66
CA LYS A 983 -35.12 -10.24 -1.90
C LYS A 983 -36.45 -9.51 -1.96
N SER A 984 -36.48 -8.32 -1.39
CA SER A 984 -37.47 -7.27 -1.64
C SER A 984 -36.72 -5.94 -1.78
N ALA A 985 -36.82 -5.29 -2.93
CA ALA A 985 -36.11 -4.05 -3.20
C ALA A 985 -36.98 -3.08 -3.97
N ALA A 986 -37.02 -1.82 -3.55
CA ALA A 986 -37.80 -0.76 -4.17
C ALA A 986 -37.04 0.57 -4.16
N GLY A 987 -37.20 1.38 -5.20
CA GLY A 987 -36.55 2.68 -5.27
C GLY A 987 -36.53 3.29 -6.66
N SER A 988 -35.68 4.30 -6.81
CA SER A 988 -35.47 4.99 -8.08
C SER A 988 -34.00 5.24 -8.35
N GLY A 989 -33.57 4.88 -9.55
CA GLY A 989 -32.19 5.05 -9.97
C GLY A 989 -31.77 4.01 -11.00
N LEU A 990 -30.50 3.61 -10.92
CA LEU A 990 -29.90 2.57 -11.74
C LEU A 990 -29.88 1.26 -10.96
N VAL A 991 -30.28 0.17 -11.63
CA VAL A 991 -30.16 -1.18 -11.09
C VAL A 991 -29.48 -2.07 -12.12
N ALA A 992 -28.56 -2.90 -11.69
CA ALA A 992 -28.03 -4.01 -12.47
C ALA A 992 -27.90 -5.25 -11.58
N GLY A 993 -28.64 -6.30 -11.90
CA GLY A 993 -28.65 -7.55 -11.14
C GLY A 993 -28.38 -8.76 -12.04
N ASP A 994 -27.56 -9.69 -11.57
CA ASP A 994 -27.32 -10.99 -12.21
C ASP A 994 -27.22 -12.11 -11.16
N ARG A 995 -28.16 -13.04 -11.22
CA ARG A 995 -28.25 -14.23 -10.36
C ARG A 995 -28.10 -15.47 -11.20
N ARG A 996 -27.15 -16.33 -10.86
CA ARG A 996 -26.82 -17.56 -11.61
C ARG A 996 -26.84 -18.77 -10.68
N ILE A 997 -27.56 -19.79 -11.10
CA ILE A 997 -27.63 -21.08 -10.40
C ILE A 997 -26.90 -22.11 -11.25
N GLY A 998 -25.65 -22.39 -10.87
CA GLY A 998 -24.77 -23.27 -11.62
C GLY A 998 -24.65 -22.86 -13.09
N SER A 999 -24.69 -23.87 -13.96
CA SER A 999 -24.85 -23.65 -15.39
C SER A 999 -26.32 -23.69 -15.82
N SER A 1000 -27.27 -23.93 -14.93
CA SER A 1000 -28.63 -24.35 -15.30
C SER A 1000 -29.61 -23.19 -15.40
N GLN A 1001 -29.62 -22.28 -14.43
CA GLN A 1001 -30.56 -21.15 -14.41
C GLN A 1001 -29.87 -19.80 -14.26
N ARG A 1002 -30.55 -18.75 -14.71
CA ARG A 1002 -30.13 -17.36 -14.55
C ARG A 1002 -31.34 -16.43 -14.51
N SER A 1003 -31.34 -15.45 -13.62
CA SER A 1003 -32.23 -14.29 -13.56
C SER A 1003 -31.36 -13.03 -13.67
N TYR A 1004 -31.75 -12.05 -14.48
CA TYR A 1004 -30.98 -10.82 -14.63
C TYR A 1004 -31.88 -9.65 -15.01
N GLU A 1005 -31.47 -8.46 -14.57
CA GLU A 1005 -32.14 -7.20 -14.89
C GLU A 1005 -31.13 -6.06 -14.94
N SER A 1006 -31.42 -5.06 -15.75
CA SER A 1006 -30.62 -3.84 -15.81
C SER A 1006 -31.43 -2.68 -16.40
N GLY A 1007 -31.33 -1.49 -15.83
CA GLY A 1007 -31.97 -0.30 -16.39
C GLY A 1007 -32.01 0.87 -15.42
N ALA A 1008 -32.73 1.91 -15.84
CA ALA A 1008 -32.87 3.18 -15.14
C ALA A 1008 -34.34 3.55 -14.95
N GLY A 1009 -34.70 3.98 -13.74
CA GLY A 1009 -36.00 4.56 -13.41
C GLY A 1009 -36.56 4.05 -12.09
N PHE A 1010 -37.88 3.92 -12.02
CA PHE A 1010 -38.55 3.29 -10.88
C PHE A 1010 -38.37 1.78 -10.96
N TYR A 1011 -38.09 1.17 -9.82
CA TYR A 1011 -37.79 -0.24 -9.66
C TYR A 1011 -38.46 -0.76 -8.39
N GLU A 1012 -39.20 -1.84 -8.51
CA GLU A 1012 -39.73 -2.63 -7.40
C GLU A 1012 -39.63 -4.10 -7.77
N SER A 1013 -39.05 -4.93 -6.91
CA SER A 1013 -38.92 -6.37 -7.18
C SER A 1013 -38.87 -7.20 -5.92
N GLU A 1014 -39.58 -8.32 -5.95
CA GLU A 1014 -39.46 -9.42 -5.02
C GLU A 1014 -38.92 -10.66 -5.75
N GLU A 1015 -37.95 -11.36 -5.17
CA GLU A 1015 -37.37 -12.56 -5.78
C GLU A 1015 -37.06 -13.62 -4.72
N ILE A 1016 -37.41 -14.87 -5.02
CA ILE A 1016 -37.11 -16.05 -4.21
C ILE A 1016 -36.39 -17.07 -5.07
N ILE A 1017 -35.23 -17.54 -4.62
CA ILE A 1017 -34.44 -18.57 -5.29
C ILE A 1017 -34.10 -19.70 -4.31
N GLU A 1018 -34.42 -20.94 -4.71
CA GLU A 1018 -33.95 -22.14 -4.02
C GLU A 1018 -33.16 -23.03 -4.98
N THR A 1019 -31.85 -23.08 -4.77
CA THR A 1019 -30.95 -23.85 -5.64
C THR A 1019 -31.10 -25.37 -5.50
N ALA A 1020 -31.57 -25.86 -4.35
CA ALA A 1020 -31.80 -27.28 -4.11
C ALA A 1020 -32.94 -27.86 -4.98
N THR A 1021 -33.97 -27.05 -5.24
CA THR A 1021 -35.14 -27.40 -6.03
C THR A 1021 -35.09 -26.84 -7.46
N ASN A 1022 -34.10 -25.98 -7.77
CA ASN A 1022 -34.03 -25.19 -9.01
C ASN A 1022 -35.26 -24.28 -9.15
N TYR A 1023 -35.75 -23.74 -8.03
CA TYR A 1023 -36.90 -22.85 -7.99
C TYR A 1023 -36.45 -21.39 -8.10
N ILE A 1024 -37.14 -20.61 -8.93
CA ILE A 1024 -37.02 -19.15 -8.99
C ILE A 1024 -38.43 -18.60 -9.09
N ALA A 1025 -38.82 -17.70 -8.21
CA ALA A 1025 -40.04 -16.89 -8.35
C ALA A 1025 -39.65 -15.42 -8.30
N LYS A 1026 -40.25 -14.61 -9.15
CA LYS A 1026 -39.93 -13.18 -9.27
C LYS A 1026 -41.16 -12.39 -9.62
N GLU A 1027 -41.42 -11.37 -8.83
CA GLU A 1027 -42.37 -10.29 -9.11
C GLU A 1027 -41.57 -9.01 -9.34
N ILE A 1028 -41.86 -8.28 -10.41
CA ILE A 1028 -41.09 -7.08 -10.76
C ILE A 1028 -41.96 -6.03 -11.46
N ASN A 1029 -41.89 -4.80 -10.96
CA ASN A 1029 -42.55 -3.62 -11.52
C ASN A 1029 -41.51 -2.55 -11.84
N LEU A 1030 -41.44 -2.14 -13.11
CA LEU A 1030 -40.43 -1.23 -13.65
C LEU A 1030 -41.09 -0.11 -14.44
N THR A 1031 -40.66 1.12 -14.20
CA THR A 1031 -40.96 2.26 -15.09
C THR A 1031 -39.67 2.95 -15.48
N HIS A 1032 -39.45 3.16 -16.78
CA HIS A 1032 -38.26 3.86 -17.27
C HIS A 1032 -38.32 5.34 -16.91
N ALA A 1033 -37.25 5.86 -16.34
CA ALA A 1033 -37.02 7.29 -16.19
C ALA A 1033 -35.54 7.61 -16.45
N PRO A 1034 -35.23 8.81 -16.97
CA PRO A 1034 -33.83 9.23 -17.12
C PRO A 1034 -33.14 9.23 -15.76
N ALA A 1035 -31.98 8.58 -15.68
CA ALA A 1035 -31.12 8.61 -14.51
C ALA A 1035 -29.74 9.13 -14.91
N TYR A 1036 -29.21 9.99 -14.05
CA TYR A 1036 -27.94 10.65 -14.26
C TYR A 1036 -27.05 10.39 -13.05
N GLN A 1037 -25.81 9.99 -13.30
CA GLN A 1037 -24.85 9.72 -12.24
C GLN A 1037 -23.79 10.81 -12.20
N LYS A 1038 -23.72 11.53 -11.09
CA LYS A 1038 -22.72 12.57 -10.86
C LYS A 1038 -21.44 11.91 -10.34
N ILE A 1039 -20.39 11.84 -11.16
CA ILE A 1039 -19.07 11.29 -10.78
C ILE A 1039 -18.22 12.36 -10.07
N SER A 1040 -18.41 13.62 -10.47
CA SER A 1040 -17.83 14.80 -9.86
C SER A 1040 -18.78 15.96 -10.03
N ASP A 1041 -18.51 17.10 -9.39
CA ASP A 1041 -19.42 18.24 -9.49
C ASP A 1041 -19.66 18.75 -10.92
N ALA A 1042 -18.72 18.46 -11.83
CA ALA A 1042 -18.76 18.83 -13.24
C ALA A 1042 -19.07 17.66 -14.21
N THR A 1043 -19.07 16.41 -13.77
CA THR A 1043 -19.23 15.23 -14.66
C THR A 1043 -20.48 14.44 -14.34
N LEU A 1044 -21.38 14.39 -15.33
CA LEU A 1044 -22.64 13.66 -15.27
C LEU A 1044 -22.62 12.56 -16.34
N ILE A 1045 -22.71 11.29 -15.92
CA ILE A 1045 -22.94 10.18 -16.84
C ILE A 1045 -24.43 10.06 -17.09
N ASP A 1046 -24.82 10.10 -18.37
CA ASP A 1046 -26.13 9.65 -18.82
C ASP A 1046 -26.17 8.12 -18.77
N ALA A 1047 -26.87 7.60 -17.78
CA ALA A 1047 -27.08 6.18 -17.58
C ALA A 1047 -28.55 5.77 -17.84
N SER A 1048 -29.30 6.57 -18.62
CA SER A 1048 -30.74 6.42 -18.89
C SER A 1048 -31.15 5.20 -19.74
N GLY A 1049 -30.38 4.11 -19.69
CA GLY A 1049 -30.67 2.87 -20.39
C GLY A 1049 -32.08 2.35 -20.08
N LYS A 1050 -32.85 2.05 -21.14
CA LYS A 1050 -34.15 1.38 -20.99
C LYS A 1050 -34.00 0.03 -20.33
N TRP A 1051 -35.03 -0.38 -19.60
CA TRP A 1051 -35.03 -1.64 -18.87
C TRP A 1051 -34.82 -2.85 -19.78
N LYS A 1052 -34.01 -3.78 -19.28
CA LYS A 1052 -33.81 -5.13 -19.79
C LYS A 1052 -33.98 -6.10 -18.63
N GLU A 1053 -34.75 -7.14 -18.84
CA GLU A 1053 -35.04 -8.17 -17.84
C GLU A 1053 -35.04 -9.54 -18.53
N GLY A 1054 -34.66 -10.60 -17.83
CA GLY A 1054 -34.95 -11.93 -18.32
C GLY A 1054 -34.57 -13.05 -17.37
N MET A 1055 -35.25 -14.18 -17.56
CA MET A 1055 -35.02 -15.39 -16.81
C MET A 1055 -34.85 -16.58 -17.76
N ARG A 1056 -33.98 -17.52 -17.41
CA ARG A 1056 -33.79 -18.75 -18.20
C ARG A 1056 -33.47 -19.95 -17.35
N SER A 1057 -33.91 -21.12 -17.82
CA SER A 1057 -33.57 -22.43 -17.31
C SER A 1057 -33.14 -23.34 -18.46
N LYS A 1058 -32.03 -24.05 -18.30
CA LYS A 1058 -31.52 -25.01 -19.29
C LYS A 1058 -31.08 -26.31 -18.63
N THR A 1059 -31.36 -27.39 -19.33
CA THR A 1059 -30.74 -28.70 -19.09
C THR A 1059 -29.68 -28.90 -20.19
N PRO A 1060 -28.36 -28.84 -19.87
CA PRO A 1060 -27.31 -28.90 -20.88
C PRO A 1060 -27.48 -30.08 -21.86
N GLY A 1061 -27.50 -29.78 -23.16
CA GLY A 1061 -27.61 -30.78 -24.23
C GLY A 1061 -29.02 -31.33 -24.48
N THR A 1062 -30.01 -30.94 -23.67
CA THR A 1062 -31.38 -31.47 -23.74
C THR A 1062 -32.41 -30.38 -24.01
N SER A 1063 -32.42 -29.30 -23.24
CA SER A 1063 -33.49 -28.31 -23.31
C SER A 1063 -33.11 -26.92 -22.78
N LEU A 1064 -33.83 -25.91 -23.23
CA LEU A 1064 -33.78 -24.51 -22.78
C LEU A 1064 -35.22 -23.98 -22.74
N ILE A 1065 -35.57 -23.25 -21.69
CA ILE A 1065 -36.76 -22.41 -21.60
C ILE A 1065 -36.33 -21.05 -21.07
N ALA A 1066 -36.74 -19.97 -21.71
CA ALA A 1066 -36.30 -18.63 -21.38
C ALA A 1066 -37.31 -17.57 -21.80
N GLU A 1067 -37.29 -16.46 -21.07
CA GLU A 1067 -37.94 -15.20 -21.39
C GLU A 1067 -36.91 -14.07 -21.35
N GLU A 1068 -37.11 -13.05 -22.17
CA GLU A 1068 -36.25 -11.86 -22.23
C GLU A 1068 -37.11 -10.66 -22.66
N TYR A 1069 -37.11 -9.62 -21.83
CA TYR A 1069 -37.76 -8.34 -22.06
C TYR A 1069 -36.67 -7.29 -22.33
N THR A 1070 -36.82 -6.49 -23.39
CA THR A 1070 -35.81 -5.50 -23.80
C THR A 1070 -36.45 -4.20 -24.26
N SER A 1071 -35.71 -3.10 -24.12
CA SER A 1071 -36.19 -1.76 -24.49
C SER A 1071 -37.48 -1.38 -23.76
N ILE A 1072 -37.62 -1.86 -22.53
CA ILE A 1072 -38.82 -1.73 -21.70
C ILE A 1072 -38.93 -0.31 -21.16
N THR A 1073 -40.11 0.27 -21.28
CA THR A 1073 -40.47 1.54 -20.63
C THR A 1073 -41.43 1.36 -19.46
N GLU A 1074 -42.21 0.29 -19.46
CA GLU A 1074 -43.10 -0.13 -18.38
C GLU A 1074 -43.17 -1.66 -18.40
N LEU A 1075 -43.05 -2.32 -17.25
CA LEU A 1075 -43.17 -3.76 -17.09
C LEU A 1075 -43.75 -4.05 -15.71
N ASP A 1076 -44.83 -4.81 -15.67
CA ASP A 1076 -45.37 -5.46 -14.48
C ASP A 1076 -45.39 -6.96 -14.77
N LYS A 1077 -44.67 -7.77 -13.99
CA LYS A 1077 -44.44 -9.19 -14.30
C LYS A 1077 -44.36 -10.06 -13.05
N ASP A 1078 -45.06 -11.20 -13.10
CA ASP A 1078 -44.86 -12.37 -12.22
C ASP A 1078 -44.30 -13.54 -13.04
N SER A 1079 -43.21 -14.16 -12.58
CA SER A 1079 -42.60 -15.31 -13.24
C SER A 1079 -42.08 -16.35 -12.26
N ILE A 1080 -42.40 -17.63 -12.53
CA ILE A 1080 -42.03 -18.77 -11.69
C ILE A 1080 -41.41 -19.89 -12.52
N PHE A 1081 -40.18 -20.27 -12.18
CA PHE A 1081 -39.56 -21.54 -12.54
C PHE A 1081 -39.80 -22.59 -11.45
N ARG A 1082 -40.58 -23.64 -11.76
CA ARG A 1082 -40.77 -24.80 -10.85
C ARG A 1082 -39.80 -25.92 -11.23
N GLY A 1083 -38.51 -25.66 -11.05
CA GLY A 1083 -37.45 -26.59 -11.43
C GLY A 1083 -36.92 -26.37 -12.85
N LEU A 1084 -36.30 -27.40 -13.43
CA LEU A 1084 -35.76 -27.33 -14.79
C LEU A 1084 -36.87 -27.60 -15.82
N ASN A 1085 -37.03 -26.67 -16.77
CA ASN A 1085 -37.95 -26.76 -17.91
C ASN A 1085 -39.44 -26.46 -17.66
N ASP A 1086 -39.80 -25.87 -16.52
CA ASP A 1086 -41.17 -25.42 -16.21
C ASP A 1086 -41.17 -23.93 -15.90
N LEU A 1087 -41.73 -23.10 -16.79
CA LEU A 1087 -41.87 -21.65 -16.65
C LEU A 1087 -43.35 -21.27 -16.71
N SER A 1088 -43.80 -20.54 -15.70
CA SER A 1088 -45.05 -19.79 -15.69
C SER A 1088 -44.69 -18.30 -15.69
N THR A 1089 -45.29 -17.49 -16.55
CA THR A 1089 -45.01 -16.05 -16.64
C THR A 1089 -46.28 -15.31 -17.03
N GLU A 1090 -46.58 -14.22 -16.33
CA GLU A 1090 -47.64 -13.26 -16.60
C GLU A 1090 -46.99 -11.87 -16.63
N ALA A 1091 -47.22 -11.09 -17.69
CA ALA A 1091 -46.55 -9.81 -17.88
C ALA A 1091 -47.44 -8.80 -18.62
N ASP A 1092 -47.57 -7.59 -18.07
CA ASP A 1092 -48.00 -6.39 -18.79
C ASP A 1092 -46.76 -5.54 -19.09
N PHE A 1093 -46.55 -5.16 -20.35
CA PHE A 1093 -45.31 -4.48 -20.73
C PHE A 1093 -45.44 -3.57 -21.95
N SER A 1094 -44.61 -2.52 -21.95
CA SER A 1094 -44.36 -1.66 -23.10
C SER A 1094 -42.90 -1.80 -23.55
N GLY A 1095 -42.68 -2.48 -24.69
CA GLY A 1095 -41.36 -2.73 -25.27
C GLY A 1095 -41.33 -4.02 -26.09
N ARG A 1096 -40.28 -4.85 -25.94
CA ARG A 1096 -40.13 -6.11 -26.68
C ARG A 1096 -39.95 -7.29 -25.75
N ALA A 1097 -40.77 -8.33 -25.91
CA ALA A 1097 -40.62 -9.61 -25.23
C ALA A 1097 -40.21 -10.73 -26.20
N ARG A 1098 -39.37 -11.64 -25.71
CA ARG A 1098 -38.95 -12.85 -26.41
C ARG A 1098 -39.03 -14.06 -25.49
N TYR A 1099 -39.88 -15.00 -25.85
CA TYR A 1099 -39.93 -16.32 -25.23
C TYR A 1099 -39.19 -17.33 -26.12
N ARG A 1100 -38.44 -18.26 -25.52
CA ARG A 1100 -37.70 -19.29 -26.24
C ARG A 1100 -37.79 -20.62 -25.50
N THR A 1101 -38.27 -21.64 -26.20
CA THR A 1101 -38.18 -23.04 -25.79
C THR A 1101 -37.35 -23.82 -26.81
N ILE A 1102 -36.50 -24.73 -26.33
CA ILE A 1102 -35.74 -25.68 -27.14
C ILE A 1102 -35.83 -27.02 -26.41
N ALA A 1103 -36.21 -28.08 -27.10
CA ALA A 1103 -36.21 -29.43 -26.57
C ALA A 1103 -35.65 -30.40 -27.62
N LYS A 1104 -34.69 -31.24 -27.21
CA LYS A 1104 -34.08 -32.28 -28.06
C LYS A 1104 -34.86 -33.58 -27.89
N SER A 1105 -35.59 -34.03 -28.91
CA SER A 1105 -36.29 -35.32 -28.83
C SER A 1105 -35.32 -36.48 -28.96
N GLY A 1106 -35.35 -37.42 -28.01
CA GLY A 1106 -34.58 -38.66 -28.10
C GLY A 1106 -35.20 -39.65 -29.10
N SER A 1107 -34.73 -39.70 -30.34
CA SER A 1107 -34.57 -40.95 -31.08
C SER A 1107 -33.62 -40.78 -32.27
N ARG A 1108 -32.51 -41.53 -32.24
CA ARG A 1108 -31.52 -41.82 -33.30
C ARG A 1108 -31.39 -40.80 -34.46
N SER A 1109 -30.26 -40.08 -34.43
CA SER A 1109 -29.61 -39.35 -35.54
C SER A 1109 -30.52 -38.41 -36.34
N GLY A 1110 -30.72 -37.20 -35.80
CA GLY A 1110 -31.41 -36.09 -36.47
C GLY A 1110 -32.04 -35.16 -35.43
N GLY A 1111 -31.60 -33.91 -35.37
CA GLY A 1111 -32.05 -32.95 -34.36
C GLY A 1111 -33.29 -32.20 -34.82
N GLY A 1112 -34.46 -32.58 -34.34
CA GLY A 1112 -35.65 -31.72 -34.40
C GLY A 1112 -35.62 -30.70 -33.26
N SER A 1113 -35.72 -29.40 -33.57
CA SER A 1113 -35.84 -28.29 -32.61
C SER A 1113 -36.98 -27.35 -33.04
N ILE A 1114 -37.98 -27.18 -32.18
CA ILE A 1114 -39.06 -26.20 -32.36
C ILE A 1114 -38.65 -24.88 -31.70
N TYR A 1115 -38.88 -23.77 -32.38
CA TYR A 1115 -38.70 -22.42 -31.88
C TYR A 1115 -40.05 -21.70 -31.87
N ILE A 1116 -40.41 -21.07 -30.75
CA ILE A 1116 -41.46 -20.05 -30.68
C ILE A 1116 -40.74 -18.70 -30.66
N ARG A 1117 -41.18 -17.72 -31.47
CA ARG A 1117 -40.47 -16.43 -31.61
C ARG A 1117 -41.43 -15.24 -31.55
N ASP A 1118 -41.00 -14.23 -30.78
CA ASP A 1118 -41.40 -12.81 -30.74
C ASP A 1118 -42.92 -12.53 -30.62
N ILE A 1119 -43.34 -11.99 -29.47
CA ILE A 1119 -44.66 -11.35 -29.30
C ILE A 1119 -44.44 -9.84 -29.40
N ASN A 1120 -44.97 -9.23 -30.47
CA ASN A 1120 -45.00 -7.78 -30.64
C ASN A 1120 -46.45 -7.31 -30.51
N LEU A 1121 -46.78 -6.58 -29.43
CA LEU A 1121 -48.13 -6.06 -29.19
C LEU A 1121 -48.56 -5.03 -30.26
N VAL A 1122 -47.65 -4.57 -31.12
CA VAL A 1122 -47.97 -3.69 -32.25
C VAL A 1122 -48.50 -4.48 -33.47
N ASP A 1123 -48.22 -5.79 -33.58
CA ASP A 1123 -48.56 -6.61 -34.77
C ASP A 1123 -49.43 -7.86 -34.49
N GLU A 1124 -49.68 -8.28 -33.23
CA GLU A 1124 -50.58 -9.37 -32.80
C GLU A 1124 -50.45 -10.73 -33.55
N TRP A 1125 -49.26 -11.34 -33.57
CA TRP A 1125 -49.11 -12.74 -34.02
C TRP A 1125 -48.00 -13.48 -33.25
N VAL A 1126 -48.13 -14.81 -33.16
CA VAL A 1126 -47.11 -15.71 -32.59
C VAL A 1126 -46.45 -16.50 -33.73
N GLU A 1127 -45.12 -16.51 -33.82
CA GLU A 1127 -44.37 -17.32 -34.80
C GLU A 1127 -43.97 -18.67 -34.21
N ILE A 1128 -44.36 -19.77 -34.86
CA ILE A 1128 -43.82 -21.10 -34.57
C ILE A 1128 -42.99 -21.58 -35.77
N ALA A 1129 -41.69 -21.81 -35.57
CA ALA A 1129 -40.78 -22.24 -36.61
C ALA A 1129 -40.08 -23.58 -36.27
N ASN A 1130 -40.17 -24.56 -37.17
CA ASN A 1130 -39.30 -25.74 -37.13
C ASN A 1130 -38.02 -25.44 -37.92
N ARG A 1131 -36.90 -25.29 -37.23
CA ARG A 1131 -35.58 -25.08 -37.85
C ARG A 1131 -34.67 -26.31 -37.78
N GLY A 1132 -35.21 -27.45 -37.34
CA GLY A 1132 -34.52 -28.74 -37.43
C GLY A 1132 -34.64 -29.36 -38.82
N ASP A 1133 -33.79 -30.35 -39.10
CA ASP A 1133 -33.74 -31.06 -40.38
C ASP A 1133 -34.84 -32.14 -40.52
N ASP A 1134 -35.57 -32.42 -39.44
CA ASP A 1134 -36.61 -33.44 -39.39
C ASP A 1134 -38.01 -32.83 -39.24
N VAL A 1135 -39.01 -33.55 -39.75
CA VAL A 1135 -40.42 -33.20 -39.59
C VAL A 1135 -40.82 -33.40 -38.12
N VAL A 1136 -41.28 -32.33 -37.44
CA VAL A 1136 -41.74 -32.42 -36.06
C VAL A 1136 -43.26 -32.61 -36.02
N ASN A 1137 -43.71 -33.66 -35.34
CA ASN A 1137 -45.13 -33.95 -35.15
C ASN A 1137 -45.69 -33.13 -33.99
N MET A 1138 -46.57 -32.17 -34.31
CA MET A 1138 -47.23 -31.29 -33.35
C MET A 1138 -48.66 -31.75 -33.00
N THR A 1139 -49.03 -32.97 -33.42
CA THR A 1139 -50.37 -33.52 -33.14
C THR A 1139 -50.60 -33.59 -31.62
N GLY A 1140 -51.61 -32.86 -31.13
CA GLY A 1140 -52.00 -32.82 -29.71
C GLY A 1140 -51.42 -31.65 -28.92
N TRP A 1141 -50.66 -30.75 -29.55
CA TRP A 1141 -50.24 -29.50 -28.94
C TRP A 1141 -51.42 -28.52 -28.86
N ASN A 1142 -51.44 -27.65 -27.85
CA ASN A 1142 -52.46 -26.62 -27.66
C ASN A 1142 -51.78 -25.31 -27.25
N LEU A 1143 -52.00 -24.25 -28.03
CA LEU A 1143 -51.71 -22.89 -27.60
C LEU A 1143 -52.97 -22.36 -26.94
N SER A 1144 -52.92 -21.69 -25.80
CA SER A 1144 -54.13 -21.16 -25.17
C SER A 1144 -53.92 -19.78 -24.57
N ASP A 1145 -54.97 -18.98 -24.55
CA ASP A 1145 -55.05 -17.72 -23.80
C ASP A 1145 -55.74 -17.92 -22.43
N ASP A 1146 -55.74 -16.85 -21.63
CA ASP A 1146 -56.25 -16.84 -20.25
C ASP A 1146 -57.78 -16.95 -20.15
N ASP A 1147 -58.50 -16.67 -21.25
CA ASP A 1147 -59.94 -16.92 -21.35
C ASP A 1147 -60.26 -18.41 -21.60
N GLY A 1148 -59.23 -19.27 -21.66
CA GLY A 1148 -59.36 -20.71 -21.89
C GLY A 1148 -59.59 -21.05 -23.36
N HIS A 1149 -59.38 -20.12 -24.29
CA HIS A 1149 -59.44 -20.43 -25.72
C HIS A 1149 -58.17 -21.18 -26.10
N GLY A 1150 -58.32 -22.48 -26.34
CA GLY A 1150 -57.27 -23.31 -26.92
C GLY A 1150 -57.32 -23.30 -28.44
N TRP A 1151 -56.19 -23.06 -29.07
CA TRP A 1151 -55.89 -23.39 -30.46
C TRP A 1151 -55.13 -24.73 -30.48
N PRO A 1152 -55.86 -25.87 -30.54
CA PRO A 1152 -55.22 -27.16 -30.68
C PRO A 1152 -54.60 -27.27 -32.08
N PHE A 1153 -53.53 -28.05 -32.18
CA PHE A 1153 -52.91 -28.44 -33.44
C PHE A 1153 -53.37 -29.87 -33.81
N PRO A 1154 -54.60 -30.07 -34.33
CA PRO A 1154 -55.10 -31.39 -34.69
C PRO A 1154 -54.40 -31.82 -35.97
N TYR A 1155 -53.47 -32.77 -35.85
CA TYR A 1155 -52.76 -33.41 -36.96
C TYR A 1155 -51.75 -32.54 -37.72
N TRP A 1156 -51.03 -31.67 -37.02
CA TRP A 1156 -49.99 -30.84 -37.65
C TRP A 1156 -48.61 -31.49 -37.62
N ARG A 1157 -47.90 -31.38 -38.74
CA ARG A 1157 -46.49 -31.74 -38.89
C ARG A 1157 -45.74 -30.54 -39.44
N ALA A 1158 -44.83 -29.96 -38.67
CA ALA A 1158 -43.98 -28.88 -39.14
C ALA A 1158 -42.80 -29.48 -39.91
N SER A 1159 -42.71 -29.22 -41.21
CA SER A 1159 -41.56 -29.67 -42.01
C SER A 1159 -40.33 -28.82 -41.71
N PRO A 1160 -39.11 -29.30 -42.03
CA PRO A 1160 -37.89 -28.50 -41.88
C PRO A 1160 -38.03 -27.13 -42.53
N SER A 1161 -37.61 -26.07 -41.83
CA SER A 1161 -37.71 -24.66 -42.25
C SER A 1161 -39.14 -24.12 -42.44
N THR A 1162 -40.15 -24.75 -41.83
CA THR A 1162 -41.53 -24.24 -41.88
C THR A 1162 -41.75 -23.22 -40.76
N THR A 1163 -42.27 -22.04 -41.13
CA THR A 1163 -42.79 -21.02 -40.20
C THR A 1163 -44.32 -21.03 -40.28
N ILE A 1164 -44.98 -21.07 -39.12
CA ILE A 1164 -46.43 -21.01 -38.97
C ILE A 1164 -46.76 -19.72 -38.20
N PRO A 1165 -47.38 -18.72 -38.84
CA PRO A 1165 -47.96 -17.59 -38.14
C PRO A 1165 -49.31 -18.00 -37.53
N THR A 1166 -49.50 -17.79 -36.24
CA THR A 1166 -50.81 -17.97 -35.57
C THR A 1166 -51.35 -16.62 -35.13
N TYR A 1167 -52.57 -16.29 -35.56
CA TYR A 1167 -53.30 -15.08 -35.17
C TYR A 1167 -54.26 -15.39 -34.02
N PRO A 1168 -54.08 -14.78 -32.84
CA PRO A 1168 -55.11 -14.75 -31.82
C PRO A 1168 -55.89 -13.45 -31.97
N SER A 1169 -56.98 -13.45 -32.75
CA SER A 1169 -57.99 -12.40 -32.63
C SER A 1169 -59.40 -13.00 -32.72
N PRO A 1170 -60.32 -12.63 -31.81
CA PRO A 1170 -61.68 -13.14 -31.82
C PRO A 1170 -62.54 -12.30 -32.78
N ARG A 1171 -62.64 -12.68 -34.07
CA ARG A 1171 -63.88 -12.61 -34.88
C ARG A 1171 -63.72 -13.08 -36.33
N SER A 1172 -64.48 -14.13 -36.62
CA SER A 1172 -65.13 -14.57 -37.88
C SER A 1172 -64.31 -15.08 -39.08
N GLU A 1173 -64.60 -16.37 -39.33
CA GLU A 1173 -64.53 -17.23 -40.54
C GLU A 1173 -63.19 -17.85 -40.97
#